data_AF-A0A8K1G3F7-F1
#
_entry.id   AF-A0A8K1G3F7-F1
#
_cell.length_a   1.000
_cell.length_b   1.000
_cell.length_c   1.000
_cell.angle_alpha   90.00
_cell.angle_beta   90.00
_cell.angle_gamma   90.00
#
_symmetry.space_group_name_H-M   'P 1'
#
loop_
_entity.id
_entity.type
_entity.pdbx_description
1 polymer ?
#
loop_
_entity_poly.entity_id
_entity_poly.type
_entity_poly.pdbx_seq_one_letter_code
_entity_poly.pdbx_strand_id
1 'polypeptide(L)'
;SSFRHYNIFLVEKNDLEVVIVVERAPHLSLARSCGFSSAFALNMGSPRKGGETAGTFTIQLLQTTTFQNTSFADTEGLGLLEDIELGYFDKHTWSIHFCQPWVRPALPRADWDTIENLIKNHLREFSLAFNAVAMQMDVPYPFVVQCIAGCVLYPNGTSQGFACVGYNGQDFLSLNIKHVTWILSQDTKFSRYVQSFFQNSTVFTELVEIMFNETCVDEMKIFLHYGRAALERQELPVATVFTHIPSLDQLLLVCHVTGFYPRPISVAWLRDGQEVPPGPALNSSPILPNADLTYQLRSVLAVAPRDGHSYVCRVRHQSLGTRSLLVPWAEPLVIQGLLTGLFANISSAELSAVALVGDIPILTLHPANWSIHFHWPWVSQAAAEGDTKKIISQYKIALRSIISFVHDTVQQTEEHYPLVVQFRAGCVLYPNTSQPFLNIGLGGRDFVDFEVDKQRWEARQISQVAELVSKSLNKDKSVIVFLEHLLSIWVCKSNFLALKRYGREILERQELPVATVFTRSPSLDQLLLVCHVTGFYPRPISVAWLRDGQEVPPGPALNSSPILPNADLTYQLRSVLAVAPRDGHSYVCRVRHQSLGTRSLLVPWDPLVVQFRAGCVLYPNTSQPFLNIGLGGRDFVDFEVDKQRWEARQISQVAELVSKSLNKDKSVIVFLEHLLSIWVCKSNFLALKRYGREILERQELPVATVFTRSPSLDQLLLVCHVTGFYPRPISVAWLRDGQEVPPGPALNSSPILPNADLTYQLRSVLAVAPRDGHSYVCRVRHQSLGTRSLLVPWGDLTTLDKEKAEVLKDFCASLFNVKSSSYAAQVEKGKCRDWEHKDPRPTERIGFKTI
;
A
#
# COMPACT_ATOMS: atom_id res chain seq x y z
N SER A 1 -37.58 -22.04 35.66
CA SER A 1 -37.16 -21.58 37.00
C SER A 1 -35.65 -21.80 37.18
N SER A 2 -34.83 -20.87 36.70
CA SER A 2 -33.41 -20.70 37.09
C SER A 2 -32.81 -19.47 36.36
N PHE A 3 -33.42 -18.31 36.58
CA PHE A 3 -32.87 -17.01 36.17
C PHE A 3 -32.72 -16.14 37.43
N ARG A 4 -31.55 -16.18 38.06
CA ARG A 4 -31.07 -15.16 38.99
C ARG A 4 -29.55 -15.09 38.85
N HIS A 5 -28.99 -13.88 38.89
CA HIS A 5 -27.59 -13.46 38.72
C HIS A 5 -27.21 -12.93 37.32
N TYR A 6 -27.81 -11.79 36.94
CA TYR A 6 -27.16 -10.77 36.11
C TYR A 6 -27.49 -9.39 36.72
N ASN A 7 -26.50 -8.53 36.91
CA ASN A 7 -26.71 -7.12 37.27
C ASN A 7 -26.81 -6.31 35.98
N ILE A 8 -27.85 -5.47 35.85
CA ILE A 8 -28.10 -4.59 34.71
C ILE A 8 -27.65 -3.18 35.11
N PHE A 9 -26.73 -2.57 34.37
CA PHE A 9 -26.41 -1.15 34.47
C PHE A 9 -26.95 -0.43 33.23
N LEU A 10 -27.70 0.66 33.44
CA LEU A 10 -28.17 1.56 32.40
C LEU A 10 -27.24 2.78 32.37
N VAL A 11 -26.64 3.08 31.21
CA VAL A 11 -25.94 4.35 30.98
C VAL A 11 -26.58 4.99 29.75
N GLU A 12 -27.10 6.20 29.95
CA GLU A 12 -27.80 6.99 28.94
C GLU A 12 -26.80 7.81 28.12
N LYS A 13 -26.83 7.65 26.78
CA LYS A 13 -26.21 8.60 25.85
C LYS A 13 -27.08 8.69 24.59
N ASN A 14 -27.37 9.93 24.20
CA ASN A 14 -28.40 10.31 23.24
C ASN A 14 -28.42 9.54 21.91
N ASP A 15 -29.66 9.32 21.46
CA ASP A 15 -30.16 8.86 20.16
C ASP A 15 -29.89 7.40 19.74
N LEU A 16 -30.90 6.59 20.09
CA LEU A 16 -31.42 5.42 19.36
C LEU A 16 -30.48 4.21 19.19
N GLU A 17 -29.99 3.64 20.29
CA GLU A 17 -29.76 2.19 20.40
C GLU A 17 -29.72 1.75 21.88
N VAL A 18 -30.58 0.82 22.27
CA VAL A 18 -30.53 0.17 23.60
C VAL A 18 -29.82 -1.17 23.43
N VAL A 19 -28.57 -1.28 23.86
CA VAL A 19 -27.81 -2.53 23.83
C VAL A 19 -27.83 -3.18 25.22
N ILE A 20 -28.42 -4.37 25.30
CA ILE A 20 -28.42 -5.23 26.50
C ILE A 20 -27.24 -6.20 26.37
N VAL A 21 -26.24 -6.09 27.25
CA VAL A 21 -25.08 -7.00 27.28
C VAL A 21 -25.27 -8.06 28.36
N VAL A 22 -25.12 -9.34 27.99
CA VAL A 22 -25.14 -10.49 28.91
C VAL A 22 -23.86 -11.31 28.66
N GLU A 23 -22.98 -11.39 29.65
CA GLU A 23 -21.65 -12.04 29.53
C GLU A 23 -21.62 -13.37 30.30
N ARG A 24 -20.94 -14.40 29.75
CA ARG A 24 -20.68 -15.69 30.42
C ARG A 24 -19.18 -15.99 30.37
N ALA A 25 -18.58 -16.32 31.53
CA ALA A 25 -17.16 -16.60 31.71
C ALA A 25 -16.69 -17.93 31.05
N PRO A 26 -15.39 -18.08 30.71
CA PRO A 26 -14.88 -19.15 29.86
C PRO A 26 -14.43 -20.40 30.66
N HIS A 27 -14.56 -21.57 30.06
CA HIS A 27 -13.85 -22.79 30.48
C HIS A 27 -12.76 -23.14 29.46
N LEU A 28 -11.55 -23.41 29.98
CA LEU A 28 -10.39 -23.95 29.27
C LEU A 28 -10.66 -25.36 28.70
N SER A 29 -10.08 -25.68 27.53
CA SER A 29 -9.14 -26.81 27.39
C SER A 29 -8.60 -27.05 25.97
N LEU A 30 -7.27 -27.20 25.93
CA LEU A 30 -6.43 -28.14 25.17
C LEU A 30 -6.35 -28.07 23.63
N ALA A 31 -5.16 -27.61 23.20
CA ALA A 31 -4.61 -27.66 21.86
C ALA A 31 -3.99 -29.02 21.49
N ARG A 32 -4.15 -29.37 20.21
CA ARG A 32 -3.36 -30.22 19.30
C ARG A 32 -3.78 -29.74 17.88
N SER A 33 -3.00 -29.64 16.82
CA SER A 33 -1.60 -29.91 16.49
C SER A 33 -1.45 -29.59 14.99
N CYS A 34 -0.31 -29.03 14.57
CA CYS A 34 0.38 -29.14 13.26
C CYS A 34 0.74 -27.76 12.66
N GLY A 35 2.04 -27.48 12.68
CA GLY A 35 2.65 -26.30 12.10
C GLY A 35 4.09 -26.23 12.59
N PHE A 36 5.02 -26.71 11.76
CA PHE A 36 6.45 -26.64 12.00
C PHE A 36 6.83 -25.21 12.37
N SER A 37 7.16 -25.02 13.64
CA SER A 37 7.76 -23.81 14.14
C SER A 37 9.27 -23.97 14.03
N SER A 38 9.90 -23.11 13.24
CA SER A 38 11.33 -22.83 13.23
C SER A 38 11.78 -22.16 14.54
N ALA A 39 11.42 -22.75 15.68
CA ALA A 39 11.76 -22.28 17.01
C ALA A 39 12.81 -23.18 17.68
N PHE A 40 13.83 -23.61 16.94
CA PHE A 40 15.08 -24.13 17.53
C PHE A 40 16.28 -23.80 16.62
N ALA A 41 16.50 -22.50 16.38
CA ALA A 41 17.82 -21.99 16.01
C ALA A 41 18.49 -21.47 17.29
N LEU A 42 19.00 -22.38 18.12
CA LEU A 42 19.90 -22.03 19.23
C LEU A 42 21.32 -21.87 18.69
N ASN A 43 21.79 -20.62 18.65
CA ASN A 43 23.09 -20.13 19.11
C ASN A 43 24.30 -21.10 19.11
N MET A 44 24.58 -21.80 18.01
CA MET A 44 25.93 -22.31 17.73
C MET A 44 26.66 -21.19 17.00
N GLY A 45 27.71 -20.65 17.62
CA GLY A 45 28.44 -19.50 17.10
C GLY A 45 28.96 -19.80 15.70
N SER A 46 28.53 -18.99 14.71
CA SER A 46 29.25 -18.87 13.44
C SER A 46 30.74 -18.65 13.77
N PRO A 47 31.69 -19.30 13.07
CA PRO A 47 33.11 -19.05 13.32
C PRO A 47 33.33 -17.53 13.24
N ARG A 48 33.92 -16.97 14.31
CA ARG A 48 34.13 -15.52 14.50
C ARG A 48 34.46 -14.83 13.17
N LYS A 49 33.46 -14.15 12.58
CA LYS A 49 33.62 -13.35 11.36
C LYS A 49 34.45 -12.11 11.69
N GLY A 50 35.75 -12.17 11.42
CA GLY A 50 36.54 -10.99 11.14
C GLY A 50 36.19 -10.51 9.73
N GLY A 51 35.68 -9.27 9.62
CA GLY A 51 35.47 -8.49 8.39
C GLY A 51 35.12 -9.26 7.11
N GLU A 52 33.83 -9.31 6.73
CA GLU A 52 33.41 -9.82 5.42
C GLU A 52 34.06 -9.01 4.28
N THR A 53 34.98 -9.65 3.56
CA THR A 53 35.54 -9.18 2.30
C THR A 53 34.62 -9.53 1.14
N ALA A 54 34.30 -8.54 0.30
CA ALA A 54 33.46 -8.73 -0.89
C ALA A 54 33.96 -9.90 -1.77
N GLY A 55 33.02 -10.78 -2.19
CA GLY A 55 33.29 -11.91 -3.10
C GLY A 55 33.60 -13.26 -2.43
N THR A 56 33.31 -13.43 -1.14
CA THR A 56 33.42 -14.72 -0.43
C THR A 56 32.05 -15.38 -0.38
N PHE A 57 31.96 -16.68 -0.69
CA PHE A 57 30.70 -17.45 -0.69
C PHE A 57 30.83 -18.74 0.11
N THR A 58 29.76 -19.17 0.77
CA THR A 58 29.72 -20.32 1.67
C THR A 58 28.60 -21.26 1.24
N ILE A 59 28.91 -22.54 1.04
CA ILE A 59 27.91 -23.60 0.93
C ILE A 59 28.00 -24.48 2.17
N GLN A 60 26.85 -24.81 2.74
CA GLN A 60 26.78 -25.59 3.97
C GLN A 60 25.59 -26.55 3.98
N LEU A 61 25.83 -27.74 4.49
CA LEU A 61 24.85 -28.76 4.78
C LEU A 61 24.64 -28.79 6.28
N LEU A 62 23.38 -28.69 6.69
CA LEU A 62 22.93 -28.81 8.07
C LEU A 62 22.20 -30.12 8.22
N GLN A 63 22.58 -30.88 9.24
CA GLN A 63 21.91 -32.11 9.63
C GLN A 63 21.49 -31.98 11.09
N THR A 64 20.26 -32.32 11.40
CA THR A 64 19.80 -32.50 12.78
C THR A 64 19.21 -33.89 12.92
N THR A 65 19.77 -34.69 13.82
CA THR A 65 19.27 -36.03 14.14
C THR A 65 18.83 -36.07 15.59
N THR A 66 17.56 -36.41 15.82
CA THR A 66 16.95 -36.60 17.13
C THR A 66 16.79 -38.09 17.39
N PHE A 67 17.53 -38.61 18.37
CA PHE A 67 17.44 -40.00 18.80
C PHE A 67 16.38 -40.09 19.89
N GLN A 68 15.21 -40.66 19.60
CA GLN A 68 14.11 -40.79 20.58
C GLN A 68 14.29 -42.01 21.48
N ASN A 69 14.81 -43.09 20.92
CA ASN A 69 15.13 -44.33 21.62
C ASN A 69 16.15 -45.14 20.83
N THR A 70 16.47 -46.34 21.32
CA THR A 70 17.42 -47.30 20.76
C THR A 70 17.14 -47.77 19.33
N SER A 71 15.94 -47.52 18.81
CA SER A 71 15.46 -48.04 17.52
C SER A 71 14.89 -46.97 16.60
N PHE A 72 14.75 -45.73 17.07
CA PHE A 72 14.15 -44.64 16.31
C PHE A 72 14.98 -43.37 16.42
N ALA A 73 15.50 -42.93 15.28
CA ALA A 73 16.14 -41.64 15.09
C ALA A 73 15.42 -40.90 13.96
N ASP A 74 15.07 -39.65 14.23
CA ASP A 74 14.48 -38.75 13.23
C ASP A 74 15.57 -37.82 12.72
N THR A 75 15.78 -37.78 11.40
CA THR A 75 16.86 -36.99 10.79
C THR A 75 16.31 -36.03 9.77
N GLU A 76 16.76 -34.79 9.86
CA GLU A 76 16.44 -33.70 8.94
C GLU A 76 17.73 -33.14 8.36
N GLY A 77 17.74 -32.89 7.05
CA GLY A 77 18.89 -32.37 6.32
C GLY A 77 18.50 -31.17 5.47
N LEU A 78 19.31 -30.11 5.47
CA LEU A 78 19.10 -28.87 4.71
C LEU A 78 20.41 -28.42 4.07
N GLY A 79 20.39 -28.10 2.79
CA GLY A 79 21.50 -27.46 2.08
C GLY A 79 21.27 -25.97 1.89
N LEU A 80 22.28 -25.15 2.21
CA LEU A 80 22.27 -23.70 2.05
C LEU A 80 23.45 -23.24 1.20
N LEU A 81 23.21 -22.26 0.33
CA LEU A 81 24.23 -21.40 -0.26
C LEU A 81 24.04 -20.00 0.35
N GLU A 82 24.98 -19.57 1.19
CA GLU A 82 24.82 -18.46 2.12
C GLU A 82 23.57 -18.66 3.01
N ASP A 83 22.52 -17.91 2.74
CA ASP A 83 21.21 -17.95 3.38
C ASP A 83 20.10 -18.47 2.44
N ILE A 84 20.45 -18.92 1.23
CA ILE A 84 19.52 -19.48 0.25
C ILE A 84 19.40 -20.98 0.45
N GLU A 85 18.21 -21.45 0.79
CA GLU A 85 17.89 -22.88 0.84
C GLU A 85 17.94 -23.49 -0.55
N LEU A 86 18.87 -24.41 -0.78
CA LEU A 86 19.03 -25.14 -2.03
C LEU A 86 18.02 -26.30 -2.11
N GLY A 87 17.88 -27.03 -1.02
CA GLY A 87 16.99 -28.17 -0.88
C GLY A 87 17.10 -28.85 0.48
N TYR A 88 16.10 -29.65 0.82
CA TYR A 88 16.08 -30.45 2.04
C TYR A 88 15.89 -31.93 1.72
N PHE A 89 16.28 -32.79 2.65
CA PHE A 89 16.10 -34.23 2.54
C PHE A 89 14.77 -34.65 3.18
N ASP A 90 13.85 -35.17 2.38
CA ASP A 90 12.55 -35.64 2.87
C ASP A 90 12.70 -37.03 3.50
N LYS A 91 12.39 -37.12 4.79
CA LYS A 91 12.51 -38.33 5.61
C LYS A 91 11.50 -39.43 5.29
N HIS A 92 10.41 -39.10 4.61
CA HIS A 92 9.36 -40.04 4.22
C HIS A 92 9.63 -40.66 2.86
N THR A 93 10.01 -39.84 1.88
CA THR A 93 10.31 -40.30 0.51
C THR A 93 11.76 -40.74 0.36
N TRP A 94 12.63 -40.39 1.31
CA TRP A 94 14.08 -40.57 1.21
C TRP A 94 14.60 -39.94 -0.10
N SER A 95 14.28 -38.68 -0.36
CA SER A 95 14.72 -37.97 -1.56
C SER A 95 15.01 -36.49 -1.31
N ILE A 96 15.83 -35.89 -2.16
CA ILE A 96 16.10 -34.45 -2.10
C ILE A 96 14.91 -33.68 -2.70
N HIS A 97 14.36 -32.76 -1.92
CA HIS A 97 13.38 -31.77 -2.38
C HIS A 97 14.10 -30.44 -2.62
N PHE A 98 14.09 -29.99 -3.88
CA PHE A 98 14.75 -28.74 -4.29
C PHE A 98 13.88 -27.54 -3.94
N CYS A 99 14.43 -26.60 -3.16
CA CYS A 99 13.71 -25.40 -2.72
C CYS A 99 13.73 -24.29 -3.78
N GLN A 100 14.79 -24.21 -4.59
CA GLN A 100 14.88 -23.23 -5.69
C GLN A 100 14.73 -23.89 -7.06
N PRO A 101 14.05 -23.22 -8.01
CA PRO A 101 13.83 -23.77 -9.35
C PRO A 101 15.13 -23.94 -10.16
N TRP A 102 16.18 -23.21 -9.83
CA TRP A 102 17.47 -23.24 -10.52
C TRP A 102 18.44 -24.29 -9.97
N VAL A 103 18.18 -24.89 -8.80
CA VAL A 103 19.09 -25.87 -8.19
C VAL A 103 19.03 -27.19 -8.93
N ARG A 104 17.83 -27.73 -9.19
CA ARG A 104 17.69 -28.99 -9.92
C ARG A 104 18.39 -28.99 -11.30
N PRO A 105 18.27 -27.96 -12.15
CA PRO A 105 18.97 -27.92 -13.44
C PRO A 105 20.45 -27.55 -13.35
N ALA A 106 20.96 -27.17 -12.18
CA ALA A 106 22.38 -26.82 -12.02
C ALA A 106 23.30 -28.02 -12.30
N LEU A 107 22.85 -29.24 -11.93
CA LEU A 107 23.58 -30.47 -12.17
C LEU A 107 22.80 -31.48 -13.03
N PRO A 108 23.51 -32.30 -13.84
CA PRO A 108 22.98 -33.50 -14.47
C PRO A 108 22.23 -34.41 -13.49
N ARG A 109 21.26 -35.17 -14.01
CA ARG A 109 20.48 -36.12 -13.19
C ARG A 109 21.36 -37.18 -12.52
N ALA A 110 22.36 -37.72 -13.24
CA ALA A 110 23.27 -38.73 -12.71
C ALA A 110 24.09 -38.21 -11.50
N ASP A 111 24.46 -36.92 -11.51
CA ASP A 111 25.22 -36.31 -10.42
C ASP A 111 24.32 -36.11 -9.19
N TRP A 112 23.07 -35.66 -9.39
CA TRP A 112 22.08 -35.61 -8.31
C TRP A 112 21.78 -36.98 -7.71
N ASP A 113 21.64 -38.02 -8.55
CA ASP A 113 21.41 -39.39 -8.08
C ASP A 113 22.61 -39.89 -7.25
N THR A 114 23.83 -39.52 -7.64
CA THR A 114 25.06 -39.83 -6.89
C THR A 114 25.08 -39.12 -5.53
N ILE A 115 24.79 -37.81 -5.51
CA ILE A 115 24.72 -37.01 -4.28
C ILE A 115 23.64 -37.55 -3.33
N GLU A 116 22.46 -37.86 -3.85
CA GLU A 116 21.37 -38.39 -3.04
C GLU A 116 21.74 -39.74 -2.41
N ASN A 117 22.33 -40.67 -3.17
CA ASN A 117 22.80 -41.95 -2.65
C ASN A 117 23.89 -41.79 -1.58
N LEU A 118 24.79 -40.82 -1.76
CA LEU A 118 25.83 -40.48 -0.80
C LEU A 118 25.23 -39.99 0.53
N ILE A 119 24.25 -39.07 0.46
CA ILE A 119 23.52 -38.57 1.63
C ILE A 119 22.78 -39.71 2.32
N LYS A 120 22.08 -40.56 1.58
CA LYS A 120 21.35 -41.72 2.12
C LYS A 120 22.26 -42.65 2.91
N ASN A 121 23.40 -43.01 2.33
CA ASN A 121 24.38 -43.88 2.98
C ASN A 121 24.95 -43.23 4.23
N HIS A 122 25.34 -41.95 4.15
CA HIS A 122 25.84 -41.19 5.30
C HIS A 122 24.82 -41.13 6.44
N LEU A 123 23.58 -40.73 6.18
CA LEU A 123 22.55 -40.61 7.22
C LEU A 123 22.24 -41.94 7.91
N ARG A 124 22.23 -43.04 7.15
CA ARG A 124 22.03 -44.40 7.68
C ARG A 124 23.17 -44.82 8.58
N GLU A 125 24.41 -44.76 8.10
CA GLU A 125 25.59 -45.18 8.86
C GLU A 125 25.81 -44.28 10.08
N PHE A 126 25.59 -42.97 9.95
CA PHE A 126 25.64 -42.02 11.04
C PHE A 126 24.67 -42.38 12.18
N SER A 127 23.41 -42.68 11.82
CA SER A 127 22.40 -43.03 12.82
C SER A 127 22.73 -44.34 13.54
N LEU A 128 23.19 -45.36 12.80
CA LEU A 128 23.61 -46.64 13.39
C LEU A 128 24.81 -46.47 14.32
N ALA A 129 25.81 -45.72 13.88
CA ALA A 129 27.01 -45.41 14.64
C ALA A 129 26.72 -44.70 15.96
N PHE A 130 26.00 -43.56 15.91
CA PHE A 130 25.71 -42.79 17.12
C PHE A 130 24.83 -43.54 18.11
N ASN A 131 23.89 -44.33 17.61
CA ASN A 131 23.04 -45.16 18.46
C ASN A 131 23.86 -46.26 19.17
N ALA A 132 24.81 -46.90 18.47
CA ALA A 132 25.71 -47.88 19.07
C ALA A 132 26.61 -47.23 20.16
N VAL A 133 27.15 -46.05 19.88
CA VAL A 133 27.93 -45.28 20.85
C VAL A 133 27.09 -44.87 22.06
N ALA A 134 25.86 -44.41 21.85
CA ALA A 134 24.93 -44.02 22.91
C ALA A 134 24.59 -45.20 23.83
N MET A 135 24.30 -46.37 23.26
CA MET A 135 24.06 -47.61 24.03
C MET A 135 25.27 -48.02 24.86
N GLN A 136 26.47 -47.97 24.26
CA GLN A 136 27.70 -48.38 24.94
C GLN A 136 28.08 -47.44 26.10
N MET A 137 27.70 -46.16 25.98
CA MET A 137 28.04 -45.12 26.95
C MET A 137 26.88 -44.78 27.90
N ASP A 138 25.79 -45.55 27.84
CA ASP A 138 24.56 -45.37 28.64
C ASP A 138 24.02 -43.93 28.58
N VAL A 139 23.98 -43.37 27.37
CA VAL A 139 23.48 -42.01 27.13
C VAL A 139 21.95 -41.99 27.26
N PRO A 140 21.37 -41.06 28.04
CA PRO A 140 19.93 -40.97 28.18
C PRO A 140 19.28 -40.45 26.89
N TYR A 141 18.21 -41.11 26.47
CA TYR A 141 17.33 -40.66 25.39
C TYR A 141 16.17 -39.80 25.95
N PRO A 142 15.62 -38.84 25.18
CA PRO A 142 16.07 -38.44 23.85
C PRO A 142 17.30 -37.53 23.89
N PHE A 143 18.12 -37.59 22.85
CA PHE A 143 19.21 -36.64 22.64
C PHE A 143 19.26 -36.18 21.18
N VAL A 144 19.87 -35.02 20.96
CA VAL A 144 19.96 -34.38 19.64
C VAL A 144 21.42 -34.20 19.26
N VAL A 145 21.75 -34.62 18.05
CA VAL A 145 23.05 -34.36 17.42
C VAL A 145 22.82 -33.47 16.20
N GLN A 146 23.58 -32.40 16.11
CA GLN A 146 23.52 -31.47 14.98
C GLN A 146 24.88 -31.44 14.29
N CYS A 147 24.90 -31.53 12.97
CA CYS A 147 26.13 -31.44 12.19
C CYS A 147 25.99 -30.29 11.19
N ILE A 148 27.06 -29.52 11.05
CA ILE A 148 27.20 -28.51 10.00
C ILE A 148 28.48 -28.83 9.26
N ALA A 149 28.42 -29.00 7.94
CA ALA A 149 29.61 -29.24 7.13
C ALA A 149 29.49 -28.50 5.80
N GLY A 150 30.58 -27.94 5.30
CA GLY A 150 30.54 -27.06 4.14
C GLY A 150 31.91 -26.59 3.68
N CYS A 151 31.93 -25.67 2.74
CA CYS A 151 33.14 -24.94 2.40
C CYS A 151 32.87 -23.47 2.11
N VAL A 152 33.92 -22.66 2.26
CA VAL A 152 33.99 -21.25 1.90
C VAL A 152 34.86 -21.13 0.65
N LEU A 153 34.36 -20.49 -0.39
CA LEU A 153 35.09 -20.13 -1.60
C LEU A 153 35.50 -18.65 -1.52
N TYR A 154 36.80 -18.40 -1.64
CA TYR A 154 37.36 -17.06 -1.61
C TYR A 154 37.50 -16.46 -3.02
N PRO A 155 37.56 -15.12 -3.15
CA PRO A 155 37.71 -14.45 -4.45
C PRO A 155 38.95 -14.89 -5.26
N ASN A 156 40.01 -15.33 -4.58
CA ASN A 156 41.26 -15.82 -5.20
C ASN A 156 41.13 -17.25 -5.76
N GLY A 157 39.94 -17.86 -5.70
CA GLY A 157 39.67 -19.22 -6.16
C GLY A 157 40.08 -20.33 -5.18
N THR A 158 40.63 -19.99 -4.00
CA THR A 158 40.92 -20.98 -2.96
C THR A 158 39.65 -21.32 -2.17
N SER A 159 39.55 -22.55 -1.67
CA SER A 159 38.48 -22.97 -0.78
C SER A 159 38.99 -23.38 0.60
N GLN A 160 38.13 -23.25 1.59
CA GLN A 160 38.36 -23.78 2.93
C GLN A 160 37.10 -24.52 3.38
N GLY A 161 37.21 -25.83 3.55
CA GLY A 161 36.15 -26.63 4.15
C GLY A 161 36.05 -26.44 5.67
N PHE A 162 34.90 -26.79 6.23
CA PHE A 162 34.68 -26.89 7.67
C PHE A 162 33.66 -27.99 7.99
N ALA A 163 33.77 -28.60 9.17
CA ALA A 163 32.73 -29.45 9.72
C ALA A 163 32.69 -29.34 11.26
N CYS A 164 31.49 -29.27 11.81
CA CYS A 164 31.23 -29.11 13.25
C CYS A 164 30.10 -30.05 13.68
N VAL A 165 30.18 -30.53 14.92
CA VAL A 165 29.15 -31.34 15.57
C VAL A 165 28.75 -30.65 16.87
N GLY A 166 27.45 -30.51 17.08
CA GLY A 166 26.82 -30.09 18.32
C GLY A 166 26.04 -31.24 18.96
N TYR A 167 26.00 -31.25 20.28
CA TYR A 167 25.26 -32.23 21.08
C TYR A 167 24.37 -31.50 22.08
N ASN A 168 23.05 -31.77 22.04
CA ASN A 168 22.03 -31.11 22.86
C ASN A 168 22.16 -29.57 22.89
N GLY A 169 22.42 -28.98 21.72
CA GLY A 169 22.53 -27.53 21.53
C GLY A 169 23.84 -26.91 22.04
N GLN A 170 24.86 -27.72 22.33
CA GLN A 170 26.19 -27.27 22.74
C GLN A 170 27.26 -27.69 21.72
N ASP A 171 28.28 -26.85 21.51
CA ASP A 171 29.45 -27.18 20.68
C ASP A 171 30.14 -28.44 21.22
N PHE A 172 30.33 -29.46 20.38
CA PHE A 172 30.82 -30.78 20.80
C PHE A 172 32.16 -31.14 20.16
N LEU A 173 32.24 -31.16 18.83
CA LEU A 173 33.46 -31.46 18.06
C LEU A 173 33.57 -30.52 16.85
N SER A 174 34.80 -30.22 16.44
CA SER A 174 35.08 -29.53 15.17
C SER A 174 36.17 -30.24 14.40
N LEU A 175 36.08 -30.28 13.08
CA LEU A 175 37.05 -30.95 12.23
C LEU A 175 38.10 -29.96 11.73
N ASN A 176 39.36 -30.23 12.03
CA ASN A 176 40.46 -29.60 11.34
C ASN A 176 40.71 -30.30 10.01
N ILE A 177 40.22 -29.71 8.93
CA ILE A 177 40.27 -30.31 7.60
C ILE A 177 41.71 -30.41 7.06
N LYS A 178 42.62 -29.50 7.43
CA LYS A 178 44.02 -29.53 6.94
C LYS A 178 44.79 -30.76 7.41
N HIS A 179 44.45 -31.28 8.58
CA HIS A 179 45.12 -32.42 9.19
C HIS A 179 44.19 -33.62 9.37
N VAL A 180 42.93 -33.52 8.92
CA VAL A 180 41.85 -34.49 9.13
C VAL A 180 41.81 -35.00 10.58
N THR A 181 41.74 -34.05 11.51
CA THR A 181 41.72 -34.34 12.95
C THR A 181 40.53 -33.68 13.63
N TRP A 182 39.81 -34.45 14.44
CA TRP A 182 38.71 -33.92 15.25
C TRP A 182 39.24 -33.25 16.51
N ILE A 183 38.80 -32.02 16.74
CA ILE A 183 39.14 -31.19 17.89
C ILE A 183 37.93 -31.18 18.84
N LEU A 184 38.20 -31.42 20.12
CA LEU A 184 37.20 -31.37 21.19
C LEU A 184 36.84 -29.91 21.50
N SER A 185 35.54 -29.57 21.43
CA SER A 185 35.03 -28.30 21.98
C SER A 185 34.76 -28.42 23.48
N GLN A 186 34.38 -29.62 23.93
CA GLN A 186 34.23 -29.98 25.35
C GLN A 186 34.98 -31.29 25.62
N ASP A 187 35.80 -31.33 26.68
CA ASP A 187 36.55 -32.52 27.07
C ASP A 187 35.75 -33.35 28.11
N THR A 188 34.97 -34.31 27.61
CA THR A 188 34.18 -35.25 28.40
C THR A 188 34.53 -36.68 28.00
N LYS A 189 34.18 -37.66 28.85
CA LYS A 189 34.35 -39.09 28.52
C LYS A 189 33.59 -39.46 27.24
N PHE A 190 32.41 -38.87 27.03
CA PHE A 190 31.58 -39.09 25.86
C PHE A 190 32.19 -38.47 24.60
N SER A 191 32.64 -37.21 24.66
CA SER A 191 33.26 -36.54 23.50
C SER A 191 34.57 -37.18 23.06
N ARG A 192 35.43 -37.63 23.99
CA ARG A 192 36.63 -38.42 23.65
C ARG A 192 36.30 -39.74 22.96
N TYR A 193 35.24 -40.40 23.39
CA TYR A 193 34.79 -41.65 22.77
C TYR A 193 34.30 -41.42 21.34
N VAL A 194 33.42 -40.43 21.14
CA VAL A 194 32.92 -40.05 19.80
C VAL A 194 34.05 -39.55 18.90
N GLN A 195 35.01 -38.78 19.43
CA GLN A 195 36.20 -38.34 18.71
C GLN A 195 37.03 -39.53 18.21
N SER A 196 37.33 -40.51 19.08
CA SER A 196 38.06 -41.72 18.67
C SER A 196 37.28 -42.54 17.66
N PHE A 197 35.95 -42.60 17.79
CA PHE A 197 35.09 -43.28 16.83
C PHE A 197 35.18 -42.63 15.45
N PHE A 198 35.03 -41.31 15.37
CA PHE A 198 35.13 -40.60 14.11
C PHE A 198 36.53 -40.61 13.50
N GLN A 199 37.57 -40.56 14.33
CA GLN A 199 38.96 -40.63 13.85
C GLN A 199 39.29 -41.97 13.18
N ASN A 200 38.60 -43.04 13.57
CA ASN A 200 38.76 -44.39 13.02
C ASN A 200 37.76 -44.70 11.87
N SER A 201 36.87 -43.76 11.51
CA SER A 201 35.87 -43.96 10.45
C SER A 201 36.46 -43.60 9.09
N THR A 202 36.74 -44.62 8.28
CA THR A 202 37.23 -44.45 6.90
C THR A 202 36.20 -43.78 6.00
N VAL A 203 34.91 -44.14 6.15
CA VAL A 203 33.80 -43.61 5.36
C VAL A 203 33.64 -42.09 5.56
N PHE A 204 33.75 -41.62 6.80
CA PHE A 204 33.64 -40.18 7.08
C PHE A 204 34.83 -39.41 6.52
N THR A 205 36.05 -39.94 6.65
CA THR A 205 37.26 -39.34 6.10
C THR A 205 37.21 -39.22 4.57
N GLU A 206 36.81 -40.30 3.87
CA GLU A 206 36.65 -40.29 2.41
C GLU A 206 35.58 -39.29 1.95
N LEU A 207 34.45 -39.22 2.66
CA LEU A 207 33.39 -38.23 2.38
C LEU A 207 33.87 -36.79 2.54
N VAL A 208 34.64 -36.51 3.61
CA VAL A 208 35.19 -35.17 3.85
C VAL A 208 36.18 -34.77 2.77
N GLU A 209 37.08 -35.68 2.38
CA GLU A 209 38.10 -35.42 1.36
C GLU A 209 37.47 -35.13 -0.01
N ILE A 210 36.52 -35.97 -0.44
CA ILE A 210 35.81 -35.80 -1.72
C ILE A 210 34.96 -34.52 -1.67
N MET A 211 34.06 -34.39 -0.69
CA MET A 211 33.07 -33.31 -0.68
C MET A 211 33.67 -31.92 -0.48
N PHE A 212 34.67 -31.78 0.40
CA PHE A 212 35.11 -30.44 0.85
C PHE A 212 36.43 -29.96 0.26
N ASN A 213 37.31 -30.83 -0.23
CA ASN A 213 38.58 -30.42 -0.84
C ASN A 213 38.52 -30.36 -2.38
N GLU A 214 37.87 -31.32 -3.05
CA GLU A 214 37.85 -31.37 -4.52
C GLU A 214 36.52 -30.89 -5.11
N THR A 215 35.40 -31.47 -4.68
CA THR A 215 34.09 -31.25 -5.32
C THR A 215 33.51 -29.88 -5.03
N CYS A 216 33.81 -29.30 -3.85
CA CYS A 216 33.17 -28.07 -3.40
C CYS A 216 33.46 -26.87 -4.32
N VAL A 217 34.68 -26.74 -4.86
CA VAL A 217 35.03 -25.59 -5.71
C VAL A 217 34.24 -25.59 -7.01
N ASP A 218 34.15 -26.75 -7.68
CA ASP A 218 33.53 -26.85 -8.99
C ASP A 218 32.00 -26.79 -8.90
N GLU A 219 31.42 -27.47 -7.90
CA GLU A 219 29.99 -27.38 -7.58
C GLU A 219 29.59 -25.95 -7.19
N MET A 220 30.40 -25.28 -6.35
CA MET A 220 30.12 -23.90 -5.95
C MET A 220 30.16 -22.96 -7.16
N LYS A 221 31.10 -23.12 -8.11
CA LYS A 221 31.10 -22.31 -9.34
C LYS A 221 29.82 -22.50 -10.15
N ILE A 222 29.31 -23.73 -10.25
CA ILE A 222 28.06 -24.05 -10.94
C ILE A 222 26.87 -23.40 -10.21
N PHE A 223 26.74 -23.59 -8.91
CA PHE A 223 25.64 -23.01 -8.13
C PHE A 223 25.69 -21.47 -8.11
N LEU A 224 26.87 -20.86 -8.05
CA LEU A 224 27.04 -19.41 -8.18
C LEU A 224 26.64 -18.90 -9.58
N HIS A 225 26.86 -19.70 -10.62
CA HIS A 225 26.41 -19.36 -11.98
C HIS A 225 24.89 -19.42 -12.11
N TYR A 226 24.27 -20.54 -11.74
CA TYR A 226 22.81 -20.74 -11.83
C TYR A 226 22.03 -19.88 -10.84
N GLY A 227 22.56 -19.70 -9.63
CA GLY A 227 21.97 -18.94 -8.53
C GLY A 227 22.23 -17.44 -8.60
N ARG A 228 22.92 -16.93 -9.63
CA ARG A 228 23.31 -15.51 -9.75
C ARG A 228 22.15 -14.56 -9.45
N ALA A 229 20.99 -14.78 -10.08
CA ALA A 229 19.83 -13.91 -9.91
C ALA A 229 19.28 -13.92 -8.46
N ALA A 230 19.40 -15.05 -7.74
CA ALA A 230 18.98 -15.16 -6.35
C ALA A 230 19.99 -14.53 -5.38
N LEU A 231 21.29 -14.67 -5.67
CA LEU A 231 22.39 -14.07 -4.89
C LEU A 231 22.45 -12.55 -5.06
N GLU A 232 22.21 -12.06 -6.28
CA GLU A 232 22.18 -10.64 -6.61
C GLU A 232 20.82 -9.99 -6.31
N ARG A 233 19.82 -10.78 -5.86
CA ARG A 233 18.50 -10.26 -5.50
C ARG A 233 18.66 -9.15 -4.47
N GLN A 234 17.93 -8.06 -4.68
CA GLN A 234 17.92 -6.92 -3.78
C GLN A 234 16.47 -6.50 -3.55
N GLU A 235 16.03 -6.60 -2.30
CA GLU A 235 14.73 -6.11 -1.86
C GLU A 235 14.92 -4.84 -1.02
N LEU A 236 14.06 -3.85 -1.24
CA LEU A 236 14.15 -2.55 -0.57
C LEU A 236 13.60 -2.63 0.85
N PRO A 237 14.33 -2.13 1.87
CA PRO A 237 13.80 -2.09 3.23
C PRO A 237 12.58 -1.17 3.31
N VAL A 238 11.53 -1.66 3.97
CA VAL A 238 10.41 -0.85 4.44
C VAL A 238 10.60 -0.60 5.92
N ALA A 239 10.66 0.67 6.32
CA ALA A 239 10.86 1.06 7.70
C ALA A 239 9.69 1.90 8.21
N THR A 240 9.26 1.62 9.43
CA THR A 240 8.21 2.36 10.13
C THR A 240 8.70 2.75 11.52
N VAL A 241 8.37 3.96 11.96
CA VAL A 241 8.69 4.43 13.32
C VAL A 241 7.39 4.67 14.08
N PHE A 242 7.30 4.13 15.29
CA PHE A 242 6.16 4.30 16.20
C PHE A 242 6.62 4.37 17.66
N THR A 243 5.72 4.72 18.57
CA THR A 243 6.01 4.84 19.99
C THR A 243 5.46 3.67 20.80
N HIS A 244 6.15 3.31 21.87
CA HIS A 244 5.67 2.44 22.92
C HIS A 244 5.89 3.15 24.26
N ILE A 245 4.82 3.30 25.05
CA ILE A 245 4.85 4.01 26.33
C ILE A 245 4.65 2.98 27.45
N PRO A 246 5.73 2.39 27.99
CA PRO A 246 5.63 1.43 29.10
C PRO A 246 5.27 2.09 30.45
N SER A 247 5.60 3.37 30.66
CA SER A 247 5.21 4.14 31.85
C SER A 247 5.13 5.63 31.53
N LEU A 248 4.58 6.44 32.45
CA LEU A 248 4.43 7.89 32.27
C LEU A 248 5.76 8.63 32.06
N ASP A 249 6.86 8.07 32.57
CA ASP A 249 8.19 8.69 32.55
C ASP A 249 9.11 8.12 31.45
N GLN A 250 8.65 7.11 30.71
CA GLN A 250 9.46 6.40 29.72
C GLN A 250 8.75 6.34 28.37
N LEU A 251 9.34 6.96 27.36
CA LEU A 251 8.90 6.89 25.97
C LEU A 251 9.91 6.03 25.18
N LEU A 252 9.45 4.98 24.51
CA LEU A 252 10.28 4.17 23.62
C LEU A 252 9.93 4.49 22.17
N LEU A 253 10.94 4.87 21.38
CA LEU A 253 10.83 5.00 19.94
C LEU A 253 11.21 3.66 19.31
N VAL A 254 10.34 3.09 18.49
CA VAL A 254 10.56 1.79 17.86
C VAL A 254 10.63 2.00 16.35
N CYS A 255 11.76 1.64 15.75
CA CYS A 255 11.95 1.55 14.32
C CYS A 255 11.85 0.08 13.91
N HIS A 256 10.77 -0.30 13.22
CA HIS A 256 10.62 -1.64 12.64
C HIS A 256 10.98 -1.59 11.17
N VAL A 257 12.00 -2.35 10.78
CA VAL A 257 12.49 -2.48 9.41
C VAL A 257 12.19 -3.90 8.94
N THR A 258 11.55 -4.04 7.77
CA THR A 258 11.16 -5.34 7.21
C THR A 258 11.25 -5.33 5.68
N GLY A 259 11.16 -6.49 5.05
CA GLY A 259 11.11 -6.62 3.58
C GLY A 259 12.45 -6.45 2.88
N PHE A 260 13.57 -6.49 3.59
CA PHE A 260 14.90 -6.27 3.00
C PHE A 260 15.65 -7.57 2.72
N TYR A 261 16.47 -7.56 1.67
CA TYR A 261 17.41 -8.61 1.32
C TYR A 261 18.52 -8.01 0.44
N PRO A 262 19.82 -8.30 0.66
CA PRO A 262 20.37 -9.37 1.49
C PRO A 262 20.35 -9.10 3.00
N ARG A 263 20.73 -10.09 3.80
CA ARG A 263 20.72 -10.04 5.28
C ARG A 263 21.48 -8.85 5.90
N PRO A 264 22.67 -8.44 5.41
CA PRO A 264 23.44 -7.36 6.03
C PRO A 264 22.74 -6.00 5.92
N ILE A 265 22.45 -5.39 7.07
CA ILE A 265 21.79 -4.08 7.17
C ILE A 265 22.37 -3.28 8.34
N SER A 266 22.38 -1.96 8.20
CA SER A 266 22.78 -1.03 9.28
C SER A 266 21.60 -0.13 9.64
N VAL A 267 21.14 -0.22 10.88
CA VAL A 267 20.05 0.62 11.42
C VAL A 267 20.57 1.42 12.61
N ALA A 268 20.41 2.74 12.54
CA ALA A 268 20.90 3.66 13.57
C ALA A 268 19.84 4.74 13.88
N TRP A 269 19.83 5.20 15.12
CA TRP A 269 19.06 6.38 15.50
C TRP A 269 19.90 7.63 15.37
N LEU A 270 19.31 8.69 14.84
CA LEU A 270 19.88 10.03 14.83
C LEU A 270 19.09 10.89 15.82
N ARG A 271 19.78 11.47 16.79
CA ARG A 271 19.27 12.55 17.66
C ARG A 271 19.85 13.86 17.15
N ASP A 272 19.00 14.74 16.63
CA ASP A 272 19.41 16.05 16.08
C ASP A 272 20.47 15.96 14.98
N GLY A 273 20.33 14.95 14.13
CA GLY A 273 21.26 14.66 13.04
C GLY A 273 22.53 13.93 13.46
N GLN A 274 22.80 13.79 14.77
CA GLN A 274 23.93 13.03 15.27
C GLN A 274 23.54 11.60 15.63
N GLU A 275 24.40 10.65 15.28
CA GLU A 275 24.16 9.23 15.55
C GLU A 275 24.23 8.94 17.05
N VAL A 276 23.21 8.26 17.57
CA VAL A 276 23.15 7.85 18.97
C VAL A 276 24.11 6.68 19.17
N PRO A 277 25.09 6.78 20.08
CA PRO A 277 26.04 5.71 20.33
C PRO A 277 25.37 4.49 20.99
N PRO A 278 25.95 3.28 20.84
CA PRO A 278 25.47 2.10 21.55
C PRO A 278 25.45 2.34 23.07
N GLY A 279 24.38 1.96 23.73
CA GLY A 279 24.21 2.16 25.17
C GLY A 279 22.91 1.56 25.70
N PRO A 280 22.66 1.61 27.02
CA PRO A 280 21.51 0.96 27.65
C PRO A 280 20.15 1.50 27.16
N ALA A 281 20.13 2.72 26.61
CA ALA A 281 18.93 3.32 26.02
C ALA A 281 18.63 2.81 24.60
N LEU A 282 19.58 2.18 23.91
CA LEU A 282 19.45 1.72 22.54
C LEU A 282 19.53 0.19 22.50
N ASN A 283 18.45 -0.45 22.06
CA ASN A 283 18.39 -1.91 21.93
C ASN A 283 17.89 -2.30 20.53
N SER A 284 18.62 -3.15 19.84
CA SER A 284 18.22 -3.70 18.55
C SER A 284 17.98 -5.20 18.66
N SER A 285 16.84 -5.66 18.16
CA SER A 285 16.54 -7.08 18.05
C SER A 285 17.51 -7.76 17.08
N PRO A 286 17.71 -9.09 17.21
CA PRO A 286 18.35 -9.84 16.14
C PRO A 286 17.58 -9.68 14.82
N ILE A 287 18.27 -9.90 13.71
CA ILE A 287 17.67 -9.99 12.38
C ILE A 287 16.93 -11.32 12.29
N LEU A 288 15.62 -11.27 12.04
CA LEU A 288 14.74 -12.42 11.92
C LEU A 288 14.32 -12.62 10.46
N PRO A 289 14.21 -13.86 9.98
CA PRO A 289 13.69 -14.14 8.65
C PRO A 289 12.17 -13.94 8.58
N ASN A 290 11.69 -13.56 7.40
CA ASN A 290 10.28 -13.56 7.01
C ASN A 290 9.98 -14.77 6.12
N ALA A 291 8.70 -15.14 6.01
CA ALA A 291 8.27 -16.25 5.16
C ALA A 291 8.46 -15.99 3.65
N ASP A 292 8.60 -14.72 3.24
CA ASP A 292 8.85 -14.29 1.86
C ASP A 292 10.36 -14.26 1.50
N LEU A 293 11.19 -14.91 2.32
CA LEU A 293 12.65 -14.95 2.19
C LEU A 293 13.33 -13.57 2.37
N THR A 294 12.62 -12.57 2.89
CA THR A 294 13.23 -11.29 3.31
C THR A 294 13.52 -11.28 4.80
N TYR A 295 14.09 -10.19 5.31
CA TYR A 295 14.45 -10.05 6.71
C TYR A 295 13.69 -8.92 7.40
N GLN A 296 13.63 -9.01 8.73
CA GLN A 296 13.11 -7.96 9.60
C GLN A 296 13.94 -7.77 10.87
N LEU A 297 13.92 -6.56 11.43
CA LEU A 297 14.47 -6.25 12.75
C LEU A 297 13.74 -5.07 13.38
N ARG A 298 13.90 -4.91 14.70
CA ARG A 298 13.42 -3.74 15.45
C ARG A 298 14.57 -3.06 16.17
N SER A 299 14.68 -1.76 16.03
CA SER A 299 15.58 -0.93 16.85
C SER A 299 14.76 -0.03 17.75
N VAL A 300 15.04 -0.08 19.05
CA VAL A 300 14.29 0.60 20.11
C VAL A 300 15.20 1.59 20.81
N LEU A 301 14.78 2.85 20.88
CA LEU A 301 15.48 3.92 21.60
C LEU A 301 14.59 4.45 22.74
N ALA A 302 15.09 4.39 23.97
CA ALA A 302 14.46 5.04 25.12
C ALA A 302 14.79 6.53 25.14
N VAL A 303 13.75 7.36 25.26
CA VAL A 303 13.83 8.83 25.30
C VAL A 303 12.96 9.36 26.43
N ALA A 304 13.26 10.58 26.90
CA ALA A 304 12.43 11.23 27.90
C ALA A 304 11.21 11.87 27.22
N PRO A 305 9.99 11.77 27.79
CA PRO A 305 8.83 12.46 27.24
C PRO A 305 9.09 13.97 27.16
N ARG A 306 8.89 14.56 25.97
CA ARG A 306 9.05 16.01 25.71
C ARG A 306 10.47 16.54 25.92
N ASP A 307 11.49 15.73 25.66
CA ASP A 307 12.89 16.17 25.74
C ASP A 307 13.27 17.23 24.69
N GLY A 308 12.41 17.50 23.70
CA GLY A 308 12.58 18.56 22.71
C GLY A 308 13.55 18.19 21.57
N HIS A 309 14.01 16.94 21.52
CA HIS A 309 14.94 16.47 20.52
C HIS A 309 14.22 15.85 19.32
N SER A 310 14.89 15.91 18.17
CA SER A 310 14.44 15.27 16.94
C SER A 310 15.06 13.89 16.81
N TYR A 311 14.25 12.91 16.43
CA TYR A 311 14.69 11.53 16.28
C TYR A 311 14.39 11.01 14.88
N VAL A 312 15.39 10.41 14.23
CA VAL A 312 15.28 9.81 12.90
C VAL A 312 15.90 8.43 12.91
N CYS A 313 15.16 7.42 12.44
CA CYS A 313 15.72 6.12 12.15
C CYS A 313 16.40 6.15 10.77
N ARG A 314 17.71 5.93 10.73
CA ARG A 314 18.50 5.83 9.50
C ARG A 314 18.77 4.38 9.18
N VAL A 315 18.32 3.95 8.01
CA VAL A 315 18.55 2.61 7.47
C VAL A 315 19.51 2.70 6.29
N ARG A 316 20.59 1.92 6.35
CA ARG A 316 21.53 1.70 5.26
C ARG A 316 21.50 0.23 4.88
N HIS A 317 21.34 0.00 3.59
CA HIS A 317 21.23 -1.34 3.04
C HIS A 317 21.73 -1.31 1.59
N GLN A 318 22.29 -2.42 1.11
CA GLN A 318 22.90 -2.49 -0.22
C GLN A 318 21.93 -2.11 -1.34
N SER A 319 20.64 -2.46 -1.22
CA SER A 319 19.61 -2.10 -2.20
C SER A 319 19.30 -0.60 -2.30
N LEU A 320 19.78 0.21 -1.35
CA LEU A 320 19.68 1.67 -1.38
C LEU A 320 20.91 2.35 -2.02
N GLY A 321 21.93 1.57 -2.42
CA GLY A 321 23.19 2.09 -2.94
C GLY A 321 23.90 2.99 -1.92
N THR A 322 24.27 4.21 -2.34
CA THR A 322 24.91 5.20 -1.46
C THR A 322 23.91 6.00 -0.60
N ARG A 323 22.61 5.82 -0.84
CA ARG A 323 21.56 6.56 -0.13
C ARG A 323 21.21 5.87 1.19
N SER A 324 20.69 6.65 2.14
CA SER A 324 20.10 6.12 3.38
C SER A 324 18.61 6.40 3.39
N LEU A 325 17.81 5.43 3.85
CA LEU A 325 16.41 5.65 4.13
C LEU A 325 16.30 6.32 5.51
N LEU A 326 15.75 7.53 5.55
CA LEU A 326 15.57 8.31 6.77
C LEU A 326 14.09 8.32 7.14
N VAL A 327 13.74 7.67 8.24
CA VAL A 327 12.37 7.59 8.75
C VAL A 327 12.29 8.40 10.04
N PRO A 328 11.77 9.63 10.00
CA PRO A 328 11.65 10.46 11.19
C PRO A 328 10.57 9.90 12.13
N TRP A 329 10.76 10.11 13.44
CA TRP A 329 9.81 9.71 14.47
C TRP A 329 8.48 10.47 14.40
N ALA A 330 8.53 11.75 14.01
CA ALA A 330 7.35 12.50 13.63
C ALA A 330 7.28 12.56 12.11
N GLU A 331 6.09 12.38 11.52
CA GLU A 331 5.89 12.55 10.09
C GLU A 331 6.49 13.89 9.63
N PRO A 332 7.34 13.88 8.58
CA PRO A 332 7.87 15.12 8.10
C PRO A 332 6.73 15.86 7.42
N LEU A 333 6.40 17.06 7.91
CA LEU A 333 5.36 17.84 7.26
C LEU A 333 5.93 18.36 5.94
N VAL A 334 5.32 17.94 4.83
CA VAL A 334 5.72 18.38 3.50
C VAL A 334 4.90 19.61 3.14
N ILE A 335 5.56 20.74 2.93
CA ILE A 335 4.93 21.90 2.28
C ILE A 335 5.33 21.85 0.82
N GLN A 336 4.37 21.73 -0.08
CA GLN A 336 4.66 21.68 -1.51
C GLN A 336 3.66 22.47 -2.34
N GLY A 337 4.17 23.21 -3.31
CA GLY A 337 3.41 23.83 -4.40
C GLY A 337 3.62 23.05 -5.69
N LEU A 338 2.52 22.79 -6.39
CA LEU A 338 2.51 22.26 -7.74
C LEU A 338 1.89 23.32 -8.65
N LEU A 339 2.68 23.85 -9.58
CA LEU A 339 2.23 24.75 -10.64
C LEU A 339 2.25 23.99 -11.96
N THR A 340 1.11 23.93 -12.65
CA THR A 340 0.96 23.30 -13.97
C THR A 340 0.62 24.38 -15.00
N GLY A 341 1.47 24.52 -16.01
CA GLY A 341 1.27 25.37 -17.17
C GLY A 341 0.88 24.54 -18.39
N LEU A 342 -0.28 24.83 -18.98
CA LEU A 342 -0.70 24.33 -20.28
C LEU A 342 -0.48 25.43 -21.32
N PHE A 343 0.40 25.18 -22.27
CA PHE A 343 0.65 26.11 -23.37
C PHE A 343 0.10 25.47 -24.64
N ALA A 344 -1.00 26.03 -25.15
CA ALA A 344 -1.68 25.50 -26.33
C ALA A 344 -1.08 26.00 -27.64
N ASN A 345 -0.51 27.21 -27.63
CA ASN A 345 0.18 27.84 -28.75
C ASN A 345 1.06 29.00 -28.24
N ILE A 346 1.72 29.72 -29.14
CA ILE A 346 2.63 30.83 -28.83
C ILE A 346 1.97 32.03 -28.10
N SER A 347 0.64 32.18 -28.17
CA SER A 347 -0.09 33.29 -27.56
C SER A 347 -0.96 32.88 -26.37
N SER A 348 -0.95 31.60 -25.98
CA SER A 348 -1.83 31.06 -24.95
C SER A 348 -1.05 30.24 -23.91
N ALA A 349 -1.22 30.62 -22.65
CA ALA A 349 -0.71 29.92 -21.48
C ALA A 349 -1.75 29.94 -20.35
N GLU A 350 -2.20 28.77 -19.93
CA GLU A 350 -3.05 28.59 -18.74
C GLU A 350 -2.21 28.05 -17.59
N LEU A 351 -2.26 28.71 -16.43
CA LEU A 351 -1.50 28.32 -15.24
C LEU A 351 -2.45 27.96 -14.11
N SER A 352 -2.40 26.72 -13.66
CA SER A 352 -3.09 26.28 -12.43
C SER A 352 -2.05 25.94 -11.37
N ALA A 353 -2.32 26.28 -10.12
CA ALA A 353 -1.44 25.89 -9.02
C ALA A 353 -2.24 25.40 -7.83
N VAL A 354 -1.67 24.44 -7.10
CA VAL A 354 -2.15 23.99 -5.79
C VAL A 354 -0.98 23.94 -4.84
N ALA A 355 -1.17 24.43 -3.61
CA ALA A 355 -0.21 24.19 -2.54
C ALA A 355 -0.84 23.34 -1.44
N LEU A 356 -0.03 22.44 -0.90
CA LEU A 356 -0.39 21.42 0.07
C LEU A 356 0.51 21.52 1.29
N VAL A 357 -0.06 21.24 2.46
CA VAL A 357 0.66 20.99 3.71
C VAL A 357 0.31 19.57 4.14
N GLY A 358 1.26 18.65 4.02
CA GLY A 358 0.95 17.22 3.97
C GLY A 358 0.02 16.94 2.78
N ASP A 359 -1.17 16.42 3.08
CA ASP A 359 -2.24 16.18 2.10
C ASP A 359 -3.36 17.24 2.16
N ILE A 360 -3.19 18.31 2.96
CA ILE A 360 -4.21 19.36 3.12
C ILE A 360 -4.00 20.47 2.09
N PRO A 361 -4.96 20.74 1.18
CA PRO A 361 -4.88 21.86 0.25
C PRO A 361 -5.03 23.17 1.02
N ILE A 362 -4.03 24.05 0.88
CA ILE A 362 -3.99 25.34 1.57
C ILE A 362 -4.32 26.51 0.64
N LEU A 363 -3.88 26.45 -0.63
CA LEU A 363 -4.20 27.48 -1.62
C LEU A 363 -4.30 26.90 -3.03
N THR A 364 -5.08 27.58 -3.87
CA THR A 364 -5.18 27.32 -5.31
C THR A 364 -5.03 28.61 -6.11
N LEU A 365 -4.51 28.49 -7.33
CA LEU A 365 -4.38 29.61 -8.27
C LEU A 365 -5.45 29.49 -9.35
N HIS A 366 -6.24 30.55 -9.53
CA HIS A 366 -7.28 30.58 -10.55
C HIS A 366 -6.66 30.65 -11.97
N PRO A 367 -7.02 29.74 -12.90
CA PRO A 367 -6.35 29.62 -14.20
C PRO A 367 -6.39 30.87 -15.09
N ALA A 368 -7.51 31.60 -15.06
CA ALA A 368 -7.73 32.72 -15.99
C ALA A 368 -7.12 34.07 -15.57
N ASN A 369 -7.07 34.36 -14.27
CA ASN A 369 -6.69 35.70 -13.75
C ASN A 369 -5.53 35.64 -12.74
N TRP A 370 -5.04 34.42 -12.47
CA TRP A 370 -3.99 34.11 -11.51
C TRP A 370 -4.25 34.70 -10.12
N SER A 371 -5.50 34.77 -9.66
CA SER A 371 -5.78 35.12 -8.26
C SER A 371 -5.60 33.90 -7.37
N ILE A 372 -4.98 34.11 -6.20
CA ILE A 372 -4.83 33.07 -5.17
C ILE A 372 -6.13 32.97 -4.37
N HIS A 373 -6.66 31.76 -4.26
CA HIS A 373 -7.75 31.40 -3.35
C HIS A 373 -7.19 30.61 -2.17
N PHE A 374 -7.39 31.11 -0.95
CA PHE A 374 -7.03 30.39 0.27
C PHE A 374 -8.19 29.50 0.70
N HIS A 375 -7.95 28.21 0.89
CA HIS A 375 -8.99 27.29 1.33
C HIS A 375 -9.33 27.44 2.82
N TRP A 376 -8.45 28.09 3.58
CA TRP A 376 -8.60 28.22 5.02
C TRP A 376 -8.24 29.63 5.52
N PRO A 377 -9.00 30.18 6.50
CA PRO A 377 -8.70 31.48 7.10
C PRO A 377 -7.32 31.53 7.79
N TRP A 378 -6.90 30.44 8.42
CA TRP A 378 -5.60 30.37 9.11
C TRP A 378 -4.42 30.44 8.12
N VAL A 379 -4.61 30.02 6.87
CA VAL A 379 -3.58 30.11 5.82
C VAL A 379 -3.44 31.56 5.36
N SER A 380 -4.54 32.27 5.15
CA SER A 380 -4.47 33.69 4.74
C SER A 380 -3.85 34.57 5.83
N GLN A 381 -4.07 34.25 7.11
CA GLN A 381 -3.40 34.87 8.24
C GLN A 381 -1.90 34.59 8.25
N ALA A 382 -1.50 33.31 8.12
CA ALA A 382 -0.09 32.93 8.05
C ALA A 382 0.64 33.59 6.86
N ALA A 383 -0.06 33.73 5.73
CA ALA A 383 0.42 34.36 4.51
C ALA A 383 0.60 35.89 4.62
N ALA A 384 -0.04 36.54 5.59
CA ALA A 384 0.05 37.98 5.81
C ALA A 384 1.29 38.38 6.64
N GLU A 385 2.09 37.42 7.10
CA GLU A 385 3.28 37.63 7.93
C GLU A 385 4.58 37.18 7.23
N GLY A 386 5.71 37.64 7.78
CA GLY A 386 7.05 37.20 7.36
C GLY A 386 7.38 37.45 5.89
N ASP A 387 8.22 36.58 5.31
CA ASP A 387 8.62 36.69 3.90
C ASP A 387 7.55 36.19 2.93
N THR A 388 6.59 35.39 3.41
CA THR A 388 5.44 34.96 2.59
C THR A 388 4.64 36.17 2.09
N LYS A 389 4.49 37.22 2.91
CA LYS A 389 3.84 38.48 2.49
C LYS A 389 4.52 39.12 1.27
N LYS A 390 5.86 39.10 1.23
CA LYS A 390 6.65 39.65 0.10
C LYS A 390 6.53 38.75 -1.14
N ILE A 391 6.54 37.44 -0.95
CA ILE A 391 6.37 36.46 -2.03
C ILE A 391 4.99 36.64 -2.69
N ILE A 392 3.93 36.77 -1.88
CA ILE A 392 2.55 36.95 -2.34
C ILE A 392 2.30 38.35 -2.95
N SER A 393 3.12 39.35 -2.66
CA SER A 393 3.00 40.63 -3.38
C SER A 393 3.61 40.59 -4.78
N GLN A 394 4.51 39.65 -5.07
CA GLN A 394 5.28 39.61 -6.33
C GLN A 394 5.00 38.38 -7.22
N TYR A 395 4.25 37.38 -6.77
CA TYR A 395 4.05 36.12 -7.51
C TYR A 395 3.54 36.30 -8.96
N LYS A 396 2.66 37.26 -9.24
CA LYS A 396 2.17 37.51 -10.61
C LYS A 396 3.29 37.95 -11.57
N ILE A 397 4.35 38.57 -11.06
CA ILE A 397 5.52 38.94 -11.85
C ILE A 397 6.32 37.67 -12.19
N ALA A 398 6.54 36.80 -11.19
CA ALA A 398 7.20 35.52 -11.39
C ALA A 398 6.47 34.63 -12.40
N LEU A 399 5.12 34.55 -12.35
CA LEU A 399 4.33 33.78 -13.31
C LEU A 399 4.49 34.29 -14.75
N ARG A 400 4.55 35.61 -14.97
CA ARG A 400 4.80 36.18 -16.31
C ARG A 400 6.20 35.84 -16.81
N SER A 401 7.20 35.90 -15.93
CA SER A 401 8.57 35.55 -16.27
C SER A 401 8.69 34.06 -16.65
N ILE A 402 7.99 33.17 -15.94
CA ILE A 402 7.92 31.74 -16.28
C ILE A 402 7.28 31.53 -17.65
N ILE A 403 6.17 32.19 -17.95
CA ILE A 403 5.51 32.08 -19.26
C ILE A 403 6.45 32.52 -20.38
N SER A 404 7.10 33.68 -20.22
CA SER A 404 8.08 34.18 -21.20
C SER A 404 9.20 33.18 -21.42
N PHE A 405 9.80 32.69 -20.33
CA PHE A 405 10.90 31.72 -20.39
C PHE A 405 10.51 30.43 -21.12
N VAL A 406 9.31 29.91 -20.89
CA VAL A 406 8.82 28.71 -21.58
C VAL A 406 8.64 28.98 -23.06
N HIS A 407 7.99 30.08 -23.46
CA HIS A 407 7.83 30.41 -24.88
C HIS A 407 9.17 30.62 -25.59
N ASP A 408 10.13 31.31 -24.96
CA ASP A 408 11.46 31.53 -25.50
C ASP A 408 12.22 30.21 -25.68
N THR A 409 12.10 29.30 -24.71
CA THR A 409 12.71 27.97 -24.77
C THR A 409 12.12 27.15 -25.91
N VAL A 410 10.79 27.15 -26.07
CA VAL A 410 10.10 26.42 -27.14
C VAL A 410 10.53 26.92 -28.52
N GLN A 411 10.70 28.23 -28.69
CA GLN A 411 11.23 28.80 -29.94
C GLN A 411 12.69 28.39 -30.21
N GLN A 412 13.53 28.37 -29.17
CA GLN A 412 14.96 28.01 -29.32
C GLN A 412 15.19 26.52 -29.57
N THR A 413 14.28 25.66 -29.12
CA THR A 413 14.43 24.20 -29.15
C THR A 413 13.55 23.53 -30.20
N GLU A 414 12.77 24.31 -30.95
CA GLU A 414 11.82 23.84 -31.98
C GLU A 414 10.78 22.83 -31.45
N GLU A 415 10.47 22.89 -30.16
CA GLU A 415 9.45 22.04 -29.54
C GLU A 415 8.04 22.38 -30.05
N HIS A 416 7.17 21.38 -30.17
CA HIS A 416 5.82 21.54 -30.70
C HIS A 416 4.78 21.71 -29.59
N TYR A 417 3.86 22.65 -29.78
CA TYR A 417 2.65 22.77 -28.98
C TYR A 417 1.65 21.63 -29.31
N PRO A 418 0.76 21.23 -28.37
CA PRO A 418 0.64 21.72 -27.00
C PRO A 418 1.66 21.08 -26.05
N LEU A 419 2.09 21.85 -25.04
CA LEU A 419 3.04 21.39 -24.02
C LEU A 419 2.50 21.64 -22.61
N VAL A 420 2.79 20.69 -21.72
CA VAL A 420 2.44 20.75 -20.31
C VAL A 420 3.72 20.80 -19.49
N VAL A 421 3.92 21.89 -18.77
CA VAL A 421 5.08 22.09 -17.88
C VAL A 421 4.60 22.06 -16.44
N GLN A 422 5.27 21.30 -15.59
CA GLN A 422 4.94 21.18 -14.17
C GLN A 422 6.12 21.61 -13.32
N PHE A 423 5.91 22.56 -12.43
CA PHE A 423 6.87 22.96 -11.41
C PHE A 423 6.41 22.40 -10.09
N ARG A 424 7.29 21.66 -9.42
CA ARG A 424 7.08 21.13 -8.09
C ARG A 424 8.14 21.74 -7.17
N ALA A 425 7.71 22.57 -6.23
CA ALA A 425 8.59 23.29 -5.31
C ALA A 425 8.12 23.10 -3.88
N GLY A 426 9.02 23.00 -2.92
CA GLY A 426 8.62 22.87 -1.53
C GLY A 426 9.75 22.52 -0.59
N CYS A 427 9.38 22.11 0.61
CA CYS A 427 10.31 21.56 1.57
C CYS A 427 9.68 20.47 2.42
N VAL A 428 10.50 19.49 2.73
CA VAL A 428 10.22 18.44 3.71
C VAL A 428 10.76 18.93 5.04
N LEU A 429 9.89 19.12 6.02
CA LEU A 429 10.28 19.62 7.33
C LEU A 429 10.45 18.47 8.31
N TYR A 430 11.67 18.31 8.77
CA TYR A 430 12.00 17.51 9.93
C TYR A 430 11.99 18.43 11.16
N PRO A 431 11.91 17.88 12.39
CA PRO A 431 11.81 18.74 13.58
C PRO A 431 12.97 19.74 13.72
N ASN A 432 14.18 19.40 13.23
CA ASN A 432 15.37 20.25 13.33
C ASN A 432 16.07 20.59 12.01
N THR A 433 15.67 20.02 10.88
CA THR A 433 16.22 20.31 9.55
C THR A 433 15.10 20.45 8.53
N SER A 434 15.37 21.10 7.40
CA SER A 434 14.44 21.11 6.28
C SER A 434 15.18 20.72 5.01
N GLN A 435 14.57 19.87 4.20
CA GLN A 435 15.09 19.52 2.90
C GLN A 435 14.24 20.19 1.83
N PRO A 436 14.71 21.30 1.24
CA PRO A 436 14.03 21.93 0.11
C PRO A 436 14.15 21.07 -1.15
N PHE A 437 13.19 21.22 -2.05
CA PHE A 437 13.24 20.65 -3.39
C PHE A 437 12.58 21.60 -4.40
N LEU A 438 13.10 21.55 -5.62
CA LEU A 438 12.51 22.21 -6.78
C LEU A 438 12.80 21.38 -8.02
N ASN A 439 11.75 20.94 -8.69
CA ASN A 439 11.80 20.05 -9.84
C ASN A 439 10.88 20.59 -10.94
N ILE A 440 11.33 20.48 -12.18
CA ILE A 440 10.55 20.82 -13.37
C ILE A 440 10.30 19.52 -14.13
N GLY A 441 9.05 19.32 -14.53
CA GLY A 441 8.63 18.24 -15.42
C GLY A 441 8.04 18.77 -16.72
N LEU A 442 8.23 18.01 -17.80
CA LEU A 442 7.69 18.29 -19.13
C LEU A 442 6.93 17.06 -19.63
N GLY A 443 5.66 17.23 -20.04
CA GLY A 443 4.82 16.13 -20.52
C GLY A 443 4.58 15.02 -19.48
N GLY A 444 4.63 15.37 -18.18
CA GLY A 444 4.46 14.43 -17.06
C GLY A 444 5.70 13.61 -16.71
N ARG A 445 6.89 13.98 -17.20
CA ARG A 445 8.17 13.33 -16.88
C ARG A 445 9.13 14.31 -16.20
N ASP A 446 9.95 13.83 -15.27
CA ASP A 446 11.02 14.61 -14.64
C ASP A 446 12.03 15.11 -15.69
N PHE A 447 12.35 16.41 -15.65
CA PHE A 447 13.10 17.11 -16.69
C PHE A 447 14.39 17.75 -16.15
N VAL A 448 14.29 18.75 -15.26
CA VAL A 448 15.43 19.45 -14.66
C VAL A 448 15.17 19.71 -13.17
N ASP A 449 16.19 19.50 -12.34
CA ASP A 449 16.13 19.68 -10.89
C ASP A 449 17.07 20.79 -10.43
N PHE A 450 16.68 21.56 -9.43
CA PHE A 450 17.58 22.49 -8.76
C PHE A 450 18.22 21.80 -7.56
N GLU A 451 19.53 21.54 -7.66
CA GLU A 451 20.30 20.99 -6.55
C GLU A 451 20.71 22.11 -5.60
N VAL A 452 19.98 22.23 -4.49
CA VAL A 452 20.16 23.30 -3.51
C VAL A 452 21.57 23.32 -2.91
N ASP A 453 22.15 22.15 -2.60
CA ASP A 453 23.50 22.05 -2.03
C ASP A 453 24.61 22.47 -3.01
N LYS A 454 24.39 22.25 -4.31
CA LYS A 454 25.33 22.63 -5.37
C LYS A 454 25.03 23.99 -6.00
N GLN A 455 23.93 24.64 -5.58
CA GLN A 455 23.44 25.92 -6.10
C GLN A 455 23.32 25.95 -7.64
N ARG A 456 22.85 24.84 -8.24
CA ARG A 456 22.78 24.71 -9.69
C ARG A 456 21.64 23.83 -10.17
N TRP A 457 21.19 24.09 -11.39
CA TRP A 457 20.23 23.24 -12.11
C TRP A 457 20.94 22.06 -12.78
N GLU A 458 20.44 20.85 -12.59
CA GLU A 458 20.94 19.64 -13.25
C GLU A 458 19.87 18.97 -14.10
N ALA A 459 20.25 18.55 -15.30
CA ALA A 459 19.39 17.76 -16.17
C ALA A 459 19.25 16.34 -15.59
N ARG A 460 18.00 15.89 -15.39
CA ARG A 460 17.71 14.54 -14.86
C ARG A 460 17.71 13.47 -15.95
N GLN A 461 17.50 13.89 -17.19
CA GLN A 461 17.54 13.02 -18.36
C GLN A 461 18.60 13.49 -19.35
N ILE A 462 19.14 12.53 -20.12
CA ILE A 462 20.04 12.79 -21.24
C ILE A 462 19.20 13.26 -22.43
N SER A 463 18.60 14.45 -22.32
CA SER A 463 17.90 15.10 -23.44
C SER A 463 18.56 16.44 -23.74
N GLN A 464 18.74 16.72 -25.04
CA GLN A 464 19.36 17.95 -25.51
C GLN A 464 18.61 19.19 -24.99
N VAL A 465 17.28 19.10 -24.88
CA VAL A 465 16.42 20.16 -24.35
C VAL A 465 16.63 20.35 -22.84
N ALA A 466 16.73 19.28 -22.05
CA ALA A 466 16.98 19.39 -20.61
C ALA A 466 18.36 20.00 -20.31
N GLU A 467 19.38 19.64 -21.09
CA GLU A 467 20.71 20.23 -20.96
C GLU A 467 20.73 21.72 -21.32
N LEU A 468 20.04 22.11 -22.41
CA LEU A 468 19.93 23.51 -22.81
C LEU A 468 19.19 24.34 -21.76
N VAL A 469 18.08 23.82 -21.23
CA VAL A 469 17.30 24.48 -20.18
C VAL A 469 18.10 24.61 -18.89
N SER A 470 18.79 23.54 -18.45
CA SER A 470 19.71 23.58 -17.30
C SER A 470 20.80 24.65 -17.49
N LYS A 471 21.45 24.71 -18.66
CA LYS A 471 22.46 25.74 -18.97
C LYS A 471 21.88 27.15 -18.97
N SER A 472 20.69 27.35 -19.52
CA SER A 472 19.99 28.64 -19.57
C SER A 472 19.65 29.13 -18.16
N LEU A 473 19.05 28.27 -17.33
CA LEU A 473 18.71 28.57 -15.94
C LEU A 473 19.97 28.82 -15.08
N ASN A 474 21.07 28.13 -15.34
CA ASN A 474 22.34 28.35 -14.65
C ASN A 474 23.05 29.66 -15.05
N LYS A 475 22.68 30.27 -16.18
CA LYS A 475 23.27 31.54 -16.66
C LYS A 475 22.73 32.74 -15.87
N ASP A 476 21.50 32.66 -15.39
CA ASP A 476 20.86 33.74 -14.64
C ASP A 476 21.15 33.63 -13.15
N LYS A 477 22.22 34.31 -12.72
CA LYS A 477 22.62 34.37 -11.29
C LYS A 477 21.55 34.99 -10.40
N SER A 478 20.71 35.88 -10.93
CA SER A 478 19.66 36.54 -10.11
C SER A 478 18.56 35.55 -9.72
N VAL A 479 18.21 34.65 -10.63
CA VAL A 479 17.24 33.56 -10.39
C VAL A 479 17.80 32.57 -9.37
N ILE A 480 19.07 32.19 -9.49
CA ILE A 480 19.73 31.27 -8.52
C ILE A 480 19.68 31.85 -7.10
N VAL A 481 20.11 33.11 -6.91
CA VAL A 481 20.11 33.77 -5.59
C VAL A 481 18.69 33.89 -5.02
N PHE A 482 17.71 34.18 -5.86
CA PHE A 482 16.31 34.24 -5.44
C PHE A 482 15.78 32.86 -4.99
N LEU A 483 16.08 31.80 -5.74
CA LEU A 483 15.69 30.44 -5.41
C LEU A 483 16.38 29.94 -4.14
N GLU A 484 17.66 30.28 -3.93
CA GLU A 484 18.38 30.01 -2.68
C GLU A 484 17.69 30.64 -1.47
N HIS A 485 17.26 31.90 -1.59
CA HIS A 485 16.54 32.58 -0.52
C HIS A 485 15.19 31.90 -0.25
N LEU A 486 14.40 31.64 -1.30
CA LEU A 486 13.08 31.01 -1.19
C LEU A 486 13.13 29.59 -0.61
N LEU A 487 14.10 28.81 -1.04
CA LEU A 487 14.31 27.43 -0.63
C LEU A 487 15.20 27.31 0.62
N SER A 488 15.63 28.45 1.20
CA SER A 488 16.46 28.45 2.39
C SER A 488 15.74 27.77 3.55
N ILE A 489 16.54 27.09 4.39
CA ILE A 489 16.05 26.42 5.61
C ILE A 489 15.25 27.40 6.49
N TRP A 490 15.69 28.66 6.54
CA TRP A 490 15.06 29.68 7.36
C TRP A 490 13.68 30.09 6.85
N VAL A 491 13.51 30.33 5.54
CA VAL A 491 12.19 30.67 4.96
C VAL A 491 11.22 29.49 5.09
N CYS A 492 11.68 28.27 4.80
CA CYS A 492 10.86 27.06 4.96
C CYS A 492 10.40 26.83 6.40
N LYS A 493 11.32 26.95 7.36
CA LYS A 493 11.01 26.80 8.79
C LYS A 493 10.10 27.92 9.30
N SER A 494 10.34 29.16 8.87
CA SER A 494 9.53 30.32 9.26
C SER A 494 8.08 30.19 8.78
N ASN A 495 7.88 29.84 7.51
CA ASN A 495 6.54 29.66 6.92
C ASN A 495 5.78 28.51 7.60
N PHE A 496 6.47 27.41 7.91
CA PHE A 496 5.88 26.32 8.68
C PHE A 496 5.48 26.73 10.09
N LEU A 497 6.36 27.45 10.81
CA LEU A 497 6.04 27.90 12.17
C LEU A 497 4.81 28.81 12.17
N ALA A 498 4.64 29.66 11.15
CA ALA A 498 3.43 30.46 10.96
C ALA A 498 2.20 29.57 10.70
N LEU A 499 2.28 28.64 9.74
CA LEU A 499 1.18 27.71 9.43
C LEU A 499 0.79 26.85 10.63
N LYS A 500 1.77 26.36 11.40
CA LYS A 500 1.56 25.59 12.63
C LYS A 500 0.95 26.42 13.75
N ARG A 501 1.30 27.71 13.85
CA ARG A 501 0.76 28.62 14.86
C ARG A 501 -0.74 28.86 14.63
N TYR A 502 -1.13 29.22 13.41
CA TYR A 502 -2.52 29.53 13.08
C TYR A 502 -3.37 28.28 12.81
N GLY A 503 -2.79 27.23 12.23
CA GLY A 503 -3.48 26.01 11.80
C GLY A 503 -3.35 24.82 12.74
N ARG A 504 -2.90 25.01 13.99
CA ARG A 504 -2.59 23.92 14.94
C ARG A 504 -3.72 22.89 15.03
N GLU A 505 -4.96 23.35 15.23
CA GLU A 505 -6.12 22.48 15.43
C GLU A 505 -6.36 21.55 14.23
N ILE A 506 -6.09 22.01 13.02
CA ILE A 506 -6.30 21.24 11.80
C ILE A 506 -5.10 20.36 11.46
N LEU A 507 -3.88 20.88 11.64
CA LEU A 507 -2.64 20.17 11.31
C LEU A 507 -2.27 19.08 12.31
N GLU A 508 -2.68 19.22 13.57
CA GLU A 508 -2.42 18.25 14.64
C GLU A 508 -3.66 17.41 15.01
N ARG A 509 -4.76 17.54 14.26
CA ARG A 509 -5.98 16.76 14.52
C ARG A 509 -5.69 15.27 14.40
N GLN A 510 -6.46 14.47 15.14
CA GLN A 510 -6.38 13.03 15.09
C GLN A 510 -7.80 12.45 15.11
N GLU A 511 -8.11 11.63 14.11
CA GLU A 511 -9.41 10.97 13.99
C GLU A 511 -9.23 9.46 14.22
N LEU A 512 -10.15 8.85 14.96
CA LEU A 512 -10.10 7.44 15.32
C LEU A 512 -10.54 6.55 14.15
N PRO A 513 -9.79 5.49 13.81
CA PRO A 513 -10.24 4.54 12.79
C PRO A 513 -11.48 3.78 13.26
N VAL A 514 -12.46 3.68 12.38
CA VAL A 514 -13.58 2.74 12.49
C VAL A 514 -13.29 1.56 11.58
N ALA A 515 -13.30 0.35 12.13
CA ALA A 515 -13.03 -0.87 11.38
C ALA A 515 -14.21 -1.85 11.46
N THR A 516 -14.57 -2.43 10.31
CA THR A 516 -15.63 -3.43 10.20
C THR A 516 -15.12 -4.65 9.44
N VAL A 517 -15.51 -5.84 9.90
CA VAL A 517 -15.15 -7.11 9.27
C VAL A 517 -16.39 -7.80 8.71
N PHE A 518 -16.35 -8.16 7.43
CA PHE A 518 -17.44 -8.87 6.75
C PHE A 518 -16.92 -9.86 5.71
N THR A 519 -17.79 -10.75 5.22
CA THR A 519 -17.42 -11.82 4.28
C THR A 519 -17.96 -11.59 2.87
N ARG A 520 -17.22 -12.04 1.86
CA ARG A 520 -17.70 -12.22 0.49
C ARG A 520 -17.41 -13.65 0.04
N SER A 521 -18.38 -14.32 -0.58
CA SER A 521 -18.21 -15.67 -1.15
C SER A 521 -18.23 -15.58 -2.68
N PRO A 522 -17.08 -15.48 -3.37
CA PRO A 522 -17.04 -15.49 -4.83
C PRO A 522 -17.37 -16.86 -5.44
N SER A 523 -17.12 -17.95 -4.72
CA SER A 523 -17.43 -19.33 -5.14
C SER A 523 -17.82 -20.19 -3.93
N LEU A 524 -18.12 -21.47 -4.16
CA LEU A 524 -18.40 -22.43 -3.07
C LEU A 524 -17.15 -22.82 -2.27
N ASP A 525 -15.97 -22.73 -2.89
CA ASP A 525 -14.70 -23.21 -2.32
C ASP A 525 -13.81 -22.07 -1.78
N GLN A 526 -14.24 -20.82 -1.91
CA GLN A 526 -13.45 -19.65 -1.52
C GLN A 526 -14.29 -18.66 -0.71
N LEU A 527 -13.79 -18.28 0.47
CA LEU A 527 -14.33 -17.25 1.33
C LEU A 527 -13.34 -16.09 1.41
N LEU A 528 -13.81 -14.86 1.24
CA LEU A 528 -13.01 -13.65 1.37
C LEU A 528 -13.44 -12.89 2.64
N LEU A 529 -12.55 -12.79 3.61
CA LEU A 529 -12.71 -11.92 4.78
C LEU A 529 -12.27 -10.52 4.39
N VAL A 530 -13.06 -9.51 4.75
CA VAL A 530 -12.85 -8.12 4.35
C VAL A 530 -12.85 -7.27 5.60
N CYS A 531 -11.74 -6.60 5.87
CA CYS A 531 -11.63 -5.56 6.88
C CYS A 531 -11.66 -4.20 6.20
N HIS A 532 -12.73 -3.45 6.38
CA HIS A 532 -12.84 -2.07 5.91
C HIS A 532 -12.57 -1.13 7.08
N VAL A 533 -11.57 -0.27 6.91
CA VAL A 533 -11.13 0.71 7.90
C VAL A 533 -11.33 2.10 7.32
N THR A 534 -12.02 2.99 8.02
CA THR A 534 -12.39 4.32 7.54
C THR A 534 -12.40 5.37 8.65
N GLY A 535 -12.42 6.65 8.29
CA GLY A 535 -12.60 7.76 9.23
C GLY A 535 -11.35 8.12 10.03
N PHE A 536 -10.17 7.65 9.62
CA PHE A 536 -8.93 7.89 10.35
C PHE A 536 -8.10 9.04 9.76
N TYR A 537 -7.37 9.73 10.63
CA TYR A 537 -6.40 10.76 10.29
C TYR A 537 -5.37 10.86 11.43
N PRO A 538 -4.04 10.93 11.18
CA PRO A 538 -3.36 11.14 9.88
C PRO A 538 -3.34 9.90 8.96
N ARG A 539 -2.70 10.04 7.79
CA ARG A 539 -2.72 9.02 6.72
C ARG A 539 -2.07 7.68 7.12
N PRO A 540 -0.94 7.62 7.84
CA PRO A 540 -0.28 6.36 8.13
C PRO A 540 -1.06 5.49 9.11
N ILE A 541 -1.35 4.26 8.67
CA ILE A 541 -2.09 3.25 9.42
C ILE A 541 -1.49 1.88 9.12
N SER A 542 -1.53 0.97 10.09
CA SER A 542 -1.12 -0.42 9.91
C SER A 542 -2.33 -1.32 10.13
N VAL A 543 -2.67 -2.12 9.12
CA VAL A 543 -3.78 -3.07 9.15
C VAL A 543 -3.25 -4.45 8.82
N ALA A 544 -3.52 -5.40 9.70
CA ALA A 544 -3.05 -6.78 9.58
C ALA A 544 -4.15 -7.76 9.97
N TRP A 545 -4.11 -8.95 9.39
CA TRP A 545 -4.96 -10.07 9.81
C TRP A 545 -4.20 -10.94 10.81
N LEU A 546 -4.89 -11.38 11.86
CA LEU A 546 -4.42 -12.42 12.76
C LEU A 546 -5.22 -13.69 12.48
N ARG A 547 -4.54 -14.82 12.30
CA ARG A 547 -5.11 -16.17 12.29
C ARG A 547 -4.68 -16.85 13.58
N ASP A 548 -5.64 -17.18 14.45
CA ASP A 548 -5.40 -17.76 15.78
C ASP A 548 -4.37 -16.99 16.62
N GLY A 549 -4.44 -15.66 16.52
CA GLY A 549 -3.54 -14.73 17.22
C GLY A 549 -2.19 -14.50 16.54
N GLN A 550 -1.83 -15.24 15.50
CA GLN A 550 -0.61 -15.02 14.72
C GLN A 550 -0.87 -14.17 13.48
N GLU A 551 0.04 -13.26 13.17
CA GLU A 551 -0.12 -12.35 12.03
C GLU A 551 0.04 -13.07 10.69
N VAL A 552 -0.92 -12.88 9.79
CA VAL A 552 -0.91 -13.47 8.45
C VAL A 552 0.10 -12.72 7.57
N PRO A 553 1.08 -13.41 6.97
CA PRO A 553 2.10 -12.75 6.16
C PRO A 553 1.54 -12.21 4.84
N PRO A 554 2.21 -11.22 4.21
CA PRO A 554 1.89 -10.78 2.86
C PRO A 554 1.97 -11.95 1.87
N GLY A 555 1.00 -12.06 0.96
CA GLY A 555 0.96 -13.14 -0.02
C GLY A 555 -0.26 -13.04 -0.93
N PRO A 556 -0.42 -13.93 -1.92
CA PRO A 556 -1.51 -13.84 -2.90
C PRO A 556 -2.91 -13.94 -2.26
N ALA A 557 -3.01 -14.55 -1.07
CA ALA A 557 -4.24 -14.63 -0.31
C ALA A 557 -4.59 -13.33 0.44
N LEU A 558 -3.62 -12.45 0.69
CA LEU A 558 -3.80 -11.20 1.44
C LEU A 558 -3.61 -10.00 0.51
N ASN A 559 -4.69 -9.26 0.26
CA ASN A 559 -4.67 -8.08 -0.61
C ASN A 559 -5.21 -6.86 0.14
N SER A 560 -4.37 -5.86 0.34
CA SER A 560 -4.74 -4.58 0.91
C SER A 560 -4.83 -3.51 -0.17
N SER A 561 -5.96 -2.80 -0.22
CA SER A 561 -6.14 -1.66 -1.12
C SER A 561 -5.16 -0.54 -0.76
N PRO A 562 -4.83 0.35 -1.72
CA PRO A 562 -4.21 1.61 -1.37
C PRO A 562 -5.10 2.39 -0.38
N ILE A 563 -4.47 3.25 0.41
CA ILE A 563 -5.18 4.21 1.26
C ILE A 563 -5.80 5.26 0.35
N LEU A 564 -7.13 5.42 0.48
CA LEU A 564 -7.92 6.36 -0.31
C LEU A 564 -8.38 7.52 0.57
N PRO A 565 -8.37 8.76 0.06
CA PRO A 565 -8.90 9.90 0.79
C PRO A 565 -10.44 9.89 0.81
N ASN A 566 -11.01 10.32 1.92
CA ASN A 566 -12.43 10.65 2.08
C ASN A 566 -12.65 12.15 1.85
N ALA A 567 -13.90 12.54 1.57
CA ALA A 567 -14.25 13.94 1.34
C ALA A 567 -14.12 14.83 2.59
N ASP A 568 -14.27 14.22 3.77
CA ASP A 568 -14.10 14.86 5.09
C ASP A 568 -12.62 15.01 5.49
N LEU A 569 -11.69 14.76 4.56
CA LEU A 569 -10.23 14.81 4.77
C LEU A 569 -9.72 13.75 5.77
N THR A 570 -10.49 12.69 6.00
CA THR A 570 -10.01 11.44 6.61
C THR A 570 -9.61 10.44 5.53
N TYR A 571 -9.19 9.24 5.92
CA TYR A 571 -8.79 8.19 4.99
C TYR A 571 -9.59 6.90 5.20
N GLN A 572 -9.55 6.07 4.17
CA GLN A 572 -10.09 4.71 4.21
C GLN A 572 -9.18 3.73 3.50
N LEU A 573 -9.24 2.46 3.90
CA LEU A 573 -8.60 1.35 3.21
C LEU A 573 -9.39 0.06 3.44
N ARG A 574 -9.10 -0.94 2.61
CA ARG A 574 -9.70 -2.27 2.71
C ARG A 574 -8.61 -3.33 2.66
N SER A 575 -8.56 -4.19 3.66
CA SER A 575 -7.72 -5.40 3.64
C SER A 575 -8.59 -6.64 3.42
N VAL A 576 -8.21 -7.50 2.48
CA VAL A 576 -8.96 -8.69 2.07
C VAL A 576 -8.09 -9.91 2.26
N LEU A 577 -8.59 -10.92 2.98
CA LEU A 577 -7.94 -12.20 3.18
C LEU A 577 -8.79 -13.33 2.59
N ALA A 578 -8.21 -14.10 1.68
CA ALA A 578 -8.80 -15.32 1.13
C ALA A 578 -8.55 -16.50 2.07
N VAL A 579 -9.61 -17.20 2.44
CA VAL A 579 -9.60 -18.36 3.34
C VAL A 579 -10.47 -19.48 2.78
N ALA A 580 -10.19 -20.72 3.19
CA ALA A 580 -11.01 -21.85 2.81
C ALA A 580 -12.28 -21.88 3.69
N PRO A 581 -13.47 -22.13 3.12
CA PRO A 581 -14.69 -22.28 3.92
C PRO A 581 -14.51 -23.41 4.94
N ARG A 582 -14.77 -23.12 6.23
CA ARG A 582 -14.68 -24.07 7.35
C ARG A 582 -13.27 -24.60 7.64
N ASP A 583 -12.25 -23.80 7.42
CA ASP A 583 -10.88 -24.13 7.81
C ASP A 583 -10.68 -24.28 9.33
N GLY A 584 -11.64 -23.83 10.14
CA GLY A 584 -11.65 -24.02 11.59
C GLY A 584 -10.79 -23.01 12.36
N HIS A 585 -10.29 -21.98 11.68
CA HIS A 585 -9.43 -20.98 12.28
C HIS A 585 -10.21 -19.73 12.68
N SER A 586 -9.74 -19.05 13.73
CA SER A 586 -10.22 -17.75 14.14
C SER A 586 -9.46 -16.64 13.42
N TYR A 587 -10.18 -15.61 12.97
CA TYR A 587 -9.59 -14.49 12.26
C TYR A 587 -9.90 -13.17 12.96
N VAL A 588 -8.91 -12.28 13.07
CA VAL A 588 -9.08 -10.96 13.68
C VAL A 588 -8.38 -9.91 12.82
N CYS A 589 -9.09 -8.85 12.45
CA CYS A 589 -8.46 -7.68 11.85
C CYS A 589 -7.86 -6.80 12.95
N ARG A 590 -6.56 -6.56 12.91
CA ARG A 590 -5.84 -5.67 13.83
C ARG A 590 -5.49 -4.37 13.13
N VAL A 591 -5.94 -3.26 13.70
CA VAL A 591 -5.66 -1.92 13.21
C VAL A 591 -4.82 -1.17 14.24
N ARG A 592 -3.71 -0.57 13.79
CA ARG A 592 -2.85 0.32 14.55
C ARG A 592 -2.79 1.67 13.87
N HIS A 593 -3.00 2.71 14.65
CA HIS A 593 -3.06 4.08 14.16
C HIS A 593 -2.65 5.02 15.29
N GLN A 594 -2.03 6.16 14.97
CA GLN A 594 -1.52 7.09 15.99
C GLN A 594 -2.59 7.58 16.97
N SER A 595 -3.83 7.81 16.48
CA SER A 595 -4.95 8.23 17.33
C SER A 595 -5.40 7.19 18.36
N LEU A 596 -4.99 5.92 18.20
CA LEU A 596 -5.22 4.85 19.18
C LEU A 596 -4.11 4.78 20.25
N GLY A 597 -3.04 5.57 20.11
CA GLY A 597 -1.88 5.52 21.00
C GLY A 597 -1.19 4.15 20.98
N THR A 598 -1.03 3.53 22.15
CA THR A 598 -0.43 2.19 22.30
C THR A 598 -1.41 1.05 22.05
N ARG A 599 -2.70 1.34 21.90
CA ARG A 599 -3.75 0.33 21.71
C ARG A 599 -3.84 -0.08 20.24
N SER A 600 -4.26 -1.31 20.01
CA SER A 600 -4.67 -1.78 18.68
C SER A 600 -6.18 -2.02 18.70
N LEU A 601 -6.87 -1.61 17.66
CA LEU A 601 -8.27 -1.97 17.46
C LEU A 601 -8.32 -3.40 16.88
N LEU A 602 -8.91 -4.33 17.63
CA LEU A 602 -9.05 -5.74 17.24
C LEU A 602 -10.51 -5.98 16.88
N VAL A 603 -10.76 -6.30 15.61
CA VAL A 603 -12.09 -6.59 15.09
C VAL A 603 -12.15 -8.07 14.69
N PRO A 604 -12.70 -8.95 15.54
CA PRO A 604 -12.80 -10.37 15.24
C PRO A 604 -13.76 -10.59 14.08
N TRP A 605 -13.43 -11.56 13.22
CA TRP A 605 -14.39 -12.18 12.33
C TRP A 605 -15.16 -13.23 13.13
N ASP A 606 -16.45 -12.99 13.34
CA ASP A 606 -17.34 -13.98 13.92
C ASP A 606 -18.06 -14.75 12.79
N PRO A 607 -17.87 -16.08 12.66
CA PRO A 607 -18.61 -16.88 11.68
C PRO A 607 -20.11 -16.99 12.00
N LEU A 608 -20.56 -16.61 13.21
CA LEU A 608 -21.95 -16.67 13.67
C LEU A 608 -22.66 -15.31 13.61
N VAL A 609 -22.33 -14.44 12.66
CA VAL A 609 -23.18 -13.26 12.40
C VAL A 609 -24.51 -13.73 11.84
N VAL A 610 -25.50 -13.82 12.73
CA VAL A 610 -26.92 -13.96 12.38
C VAL A 610 -27.40 -12.60 11.92
N GLN A 611 -27.61 -12.46 10.61
CA GLN A 611 -28.11 -11.23 10.02
C GLN A 611 -29.63 -11.34 9.90
N PHE A 612 -30.35 -10.38 10.46
CA PHE A 612 -31.78 -10.26 10.25
C PHE A 612 -32.02 -9.23 9.15
N ARG A 613 -32.78 -9.62 8.13
CA ARG A 613 -33.23 -8.70 7.09
C ARG A 613 -34.75 -8.78 7.04
N ALA A 614 -35.39 -7.64 7.29
CA ALA A 614 -36.84 -7.52 7.35
C ALA A 614 -37.29 -6.27 6.60
N GLY A 615 -38.46 -6.32 5.98
CA GLY A 615 -39.04 -5.17 5.28
C GLY A 615 -40.18 -5.57 4.37
N CYS A 616 -40.55 -4.69 3.45
CA CYS A 616 -41.53 -5.00 2.41
C CYS A 616 -41.22 -4.24 1.12
N VAL A 617 -41.52 -4.89 0.00
CA VAL A 617 -41.53 -4.29 -1.32
C VAL A 617 -42.94 -3.83 -1.63
N LEU A 618 -43.11 -2.57 -2.01
CA LEU A 618 -44.43 -2.02 -2.34
C LEU A 618 -44.66 -2.02 -3.84
N TYR A 619 -45.77 -2.60 -4.24
CA TYR A 619 -46.34 -2.51 -5.57
C TYR A 619 -47.52 -1.52 -5.56
N PRO A 620 -47.98 -1.01 -6.71
CA PRO A 620 -49.06 -0.02 -6.75
C PRO A 620 -50.31 -0.40 -5.95
N ASN A 621 -50.65 -1.70 -5.90
CA ASN A 621 -51.85 -2.21 -5.25
C ASN A 621 -51.60 -3.23 -4.13
N THR A 622 -50.36 -3.66 -3.90
CA THR A 622 -50.01 -4.73 -2.94
C THR A 622 -48.67 -4.45 -2.26
N SER A 623 -48.36 -5.17 -1.18
CA SER A 623 -47.02 -5.14 -0.58
C SER A 623 -46.55 -6.57 -0.37
N GLN A 624 -45.30 -6.85 -0.68
CA GLN A 624 -44.65 -8.13 -0.41
C GLN A 624 -43.69 -7.97 0.77
N PRO A 625 -44.09 -8.34 1.99
CA PRO A 625 -43.18 -8.39 3.13
C PRO A 625 -42.13 -9.49 2.95
N PHE A 626 -40.95 -9.29 3.54
CA PHE A 626 -39.92 -10.29 3.67
C PHE A 626 -39.32 -10.23 5.08
N LEU A 627 -38.96 -11.40 5.60
CA LEU A 627 -38.19 -11.55 6.82
C LEU A 627 -37.30 -12.79 6.65
N ASN A 628 -36.00 -12.56 6.51
CA ASN A 628 -35.00 -13.60 6.35
C ASN A 628 -33.92 -13.49 7.43
N ILE A 629 -33.50 -14.65 7.91
CA ILE A 629 -32.35 -14.83 8.80
C ILE A 629 -31.23 -15.37 7.93
N GLY A 630 -30.12 -14.64 7.85
CA GLY A 630 -28.91 -15.05 7.17
C GLY A 630 -27.83 -15.52 8.15
N LEU A 631 -27.04 -16.51 7.74
CA LEU A 631 -25.88 -16.99 8.49
C LEU A 631 -24.65 -16.94 7.58
N GLY A 632 -23.61 -16.19 7.95
CA GLY A 632 -22.40 -16.05 7.13
C GLY A 632 -22.64 -15.38 5.76
N GLY A 633 -23.63 -14.48 5.67
CA GLY A 633 -23.95 -13.72 4.46
C GLY A 633 -24.80 -14.46 3.42
N ARG A 634 -25.42 -15.60 3.77
CA ARG A 634 -26.37 -16.34 2.94
C ARG A 634 -27.72 -16.50 3.64
N ASP A 635 -28.83 -16.46 2.89
CA ASP A 635 -30.18 -16.70 3.41
C ASP A 635 -30.28 -18.13 3.98
N PHE A 636 -30.65 -18.24 5.25
CA PHE A 636 -30.59 -19.47 6.05
C PHE A 636 -32.00 -19.97 6.42
N VAL A 637 -32.87 -19.11 6.96
CA VAL A 637 -34.28 -19.41 7.25
C VAL A 637 -35.13 -18.19 6.92
N ASP A 638 -36.24 -18.40 6.22
CA ASP A 638 -37.19 -17.33 5.81
C ASP A 638 -38.52 -17.51 6.53
N PHE A 639 -39.17 -16.41 6.91
CA PHE A 639 -40.55 -16.44 7.38
C PHE A 639 -41.50 -16.28 6.19
N GLU A 640 -42.21 -17.35 5.86
CA GLU A 640 -43.20 -17.35 4.79
C GLU A 640 -44.51 -16.78 5.34
N VAL A 641 -44.80 -15.53 4.98
CA VAL A 641 -45.94 -14.78 5.53
C VAL A 641 -47.27 -15.42 5.15
N ASP A 642 -47.43 -15.89 3.91
CA ASP A 642 -48.67 -16.52 3.43
C ASP A 642 -48.95 -17.86 4.11
N LYS A 643 -47.89 -18.58 4.50
CA LYS A 643 -48.00 -19.89 5.19
C LYS A 643 -47.87 -19.78 6.70
N GLN A 644 -47.63 -18.57 7.22
CA GLN A 644 -47.45 -18.26 8.64
C GLN A 644 -46.41 -19.15 9.34
N ARG A 645 -45.28 -19.42 8.67
CA ARG A 645 -44.26 -20.33 9.21
C ARG A 645 -42.86 -20.00 8.74
N TRP A 646 -41.88 -20.33 9.56
CA TRP A 646 -40.47 -20.32 9.19
C TRP A 646 -40.13 -21.54 8.32
N GLU A 647 -39.50 -21.32 7.17
CA GLU A 647 -39.04 -22.34 6.23
C GLU A 647 -37.52 -22.27 6.07
N ALA A 648 -36.87 -23.44 6.04
CA ALA A 648 -35.47 -23.53 5.68
C ALA A 648 -35.30 -23.30 4.18
N ARG A 649 -34.43 -22.36 3.80
CA ARG A 649 -34.14 -22.04 2.38
C ARG A 649 -33.18 -23.03 1.73
N GLN A 650 -32.35 -23.71 2.52
CA GLN A 650 -31.37 -24.69 2.06
C GLN A 650 -31.57 -26.03 2.77
N ILE A 651 -31.18 -27.13 2.10
CA ILE A 651 -31.13 -28.48 2.68
C ILE A 651 -29.95 -28.52 3.68
N SER A 652 -30.18 -27.98 4.87
CA SER A 652 -29.23 -27.94 5.98
C SER A 652 -29.96 -28.41 7.22
N GLN A 653 -29.45 -29.49 7.85
CA GLN A 653 -29.99 -30.01 9.11
C GLN A 653 -30.11 -28.91 10.18
N VAL A 654 -29.19 -27.94 10.19
CA VAL A 654 -29.23 -26.82 11.14
C VAL A 654 -30.37 -25.86 10.82
N ALA A 655 -30.62 -25.54 9.55
CA ALA A 655 -31.73 -24.67 9.15
C ALA A 655 -33.09 -25.32 9.44
N GLU A 656 -33.20 -26.64 9.25
CA GLU A 656 -34.39 -27.41 9.63
C GLU A 656 -34.64 -27.43 11.14
N LEU A 657 -33.59 -27.57 11.95
CA LEU A 657 -33.71 -27.54 13.42
C LEU A 657 -34.11 -26.14 13.91
N VAL A 658 -33.50 -25.10 13.36
CA VAL A 658 -33.79 -23.70 13.72
C VAL A 658 -35.22 -23.32 13.30
N SER A 659 -35.63 -23.60 12.06
CA SER A 659 -37.02 -23.37 11.61
C SER A 659 -38.03 -24.14 12.47
N LYS A 660 -37.78 -25.41 12.80
CA LYS A 660 -38.63 -26.18 13.74
C LYS A 660 -38.71 -25.52 15.11
N SER A 661 -37.61 -24.98 15.63
CA SER A 661 -37.59 -24.28 16.91
C SER A 661 -38.36 -22.96 16.88
N LEU A 662 -38.16 -22.16 15.83
CA LEU A 662 -38.86 -20.88 15.64
C LEU A 662 -40.37 -21.07 15.46
N ASN A 663 -40.79 -22.18 14.83
CA ASN A 663 -42.20 -22.51 14.67
C ASN A 663 -42.89 -23.05 15.94
N LYS A 664 -42.17 -23.27 17.07
CA LYS A 664 -42.78 -23.74 18.33
C LYS A 664 -43.57 -22.65 19.04
N ASP A 665 -43.14 -21.40 18.93
CA ASP A 665 -43.76 -20.29 19.65
C ASP A 665 -44.78 -19.56 18.78
N LYS A 666 -46.06 -19.91 18.96
CA LYS A 666 -47.16 -19.30 18.23
C LYS A 666 -47.34 -17.80 18.54
N SER A 667 -46.90 -17.33 19.70
CA SER A 667 -47.05 -15.91 20.06
C SER A 667 -46.17 -15.01 19.19
N VAL A 668 -44.95 -15.48 18.87
CA VAL A 668 -44.01 -14.80 17.97
C VAL A 668 -44.53 -14.79 16.54
N ILE A 669 -45.11 -15.89 16.06
CA ILE A 669 -45.70 -15.97 14.71
C ILE A 669 -46.82 -14.94 14.53
N VAL A 670 -47.72 -14.82 15.51
CA VAL A 670 -48.82 -13.84 15.49
C VAL A 670 -48.31 -12.39 15.54
N PHE A 671 -47.26 -12.13 16.31
CA PHE A 671 -46.62 -10.81 16.34
C PHE A 671 -45.99 -10.45 14.98
N LEU A 672 -45.30 -11.40 14.34
CA LEU A 672 -44.69 -11.22 13.03
C LEU A 672 -45.73 -11.03 11.93
N GLU A 673 -46.87 -11.72 12.01
CA GLU A 673 -48.02 -11.52 11.11
C GLU A 673 -48.52 -10.07 11.18
N HIS A 674 -48.69 -9.53 12.39
CA HIS A 674 -49.12 -8.15 12.56
C HIS A 674 -48.09 -7.16 12.01
N LEU A 675 -46.81 -7.33 12.36
CA LEU A 675 -45.71 -6.45 11.96
C LEU A 675 -45.48 -6.44 10.44
N LEU A 676 -45.58 -7.61 9.81
CA LEU A 676 -45.38 -7.80 8.37
C LEU A 676 -46.68 -7.63 7.55
N SER A 677 -47.79 -7.28 8.20
CA SER A 677 -49.06 -7.11 7.51
C SER A 677 -48.98 -6.01 6.45
N ILE A 678 -49.72 -6.19 5.36
CA ILE A 678 -49.82 -5.23 4.25
C ILE A 678 -50.20 -3.84 4.77
N TRP A 679 -51.04 -3.78 5.80
CA TRP A 679 -51.50 -2.53 6.39
C TRP A 679 -50.38 -1.79 7.14
N VAL A 680 -49.64 -2.45 8.03
CA VAL A 680 -48.54 -1.83 8.79
C VAL A 680 -47.44 -1.37 7.84
N CYS A 681 -47.08 -2.21 6.86
CA CYS A 681 -46.02 -1.90 5.92
C CYS A 681 -46.38 -0.72 5.00
N LYS A 682 -47.61 -0.71 4.46
CA LYS A 682 -48.12 0.40 3.65
C LYS A 682 -48.27 1.69 4.47
N SER A 683 -48.75 1.60 5.71
CA SER A 683 -48.91 2.76 6.61
C SER A 683 -47.57 3.41 6.95
N ASN A 684 -46.58 2.62 7.38
CA ASN A 684 -45.25 3.11 7.72
C ASN A 684 -44.52 3.71 6.50
N PHE A 685 -44.63 3.08 5.34
CA PHE A 685 -44.06 3.64 4.11
C PHE A 685 -44.75 4.93 3.67
N LEU A 686 -46.08 5.00 3.74
CA LEU A 686 -46.81 6.24 3.44
C LEU A 686 -46.43 7.35 4.41
N ALA A 687 -46.20 7.03 5.69
CA ALA A 687 -45.68 7.98 6.67
C ALA A 687 -44.25 8.43 6.32
N LEU A 688 -43.33 7.51 6.03
CA LEU A 688 -41.96 7.82 5.60
C LEU A 688 -41.93 8.63 4.30
N LYS A 689 -42.79 8.33 3.33
CA LYS A 689 -42.94 9.11 2.10
C LYS A 689 -43.51 10.51 2.36
N ARG A 690 -44.39 10.66 3.36
CA ARG A 690 -44.97 11.95 3.73
C ARG A 690 -43.97 12.85 4.45
N TYR A 691 -43.23 12.31 5.42
CA TYR A 691 -42.25 13.06 6.22
C TYR A 691 -40.87 13.19 5.55
N GLY A 692 -40.47 12.20 4.77
CA GLY A 692 -39.20 12.18 4.02
C GLY A 692 -39.33 12.59 2.55
N ARG A 693 -40.41 13.27 2.16
CA ARG A 693 -40.71 13.63 0.76
C ARG A 693 -39.53 14.34 0.10
N GLU A 694 -38.94 15.33 0.78
CA GLU A 694 -37.81 16.10 0.26
C GLU A 694 -36.57 15.24 -0.04
N ILE A 695 -36.37 14.14 0.68
CA ILE A 695 -35.21 13.23 0.53
C ILE A 695 -35.52 12.10 -0.46
N LEU A 696 -36.72 11.54 -0.40
CA LEU A 696 -37.14 10.38 -1.21
C LEU A 696 -37.51 10.76 -2.65
N GLU A 697 -37.98 11.99 -2.87
CA GLU A 697 -38.29 12.54 -4.19
C GLU A 697 -37.17 13.45 -4.72
N ARG A 698 -36.04 13.55 -3.97
CA ARG A 698 -34.84 14.26 -4.39
C ARG A 698 -34.40 13.71 -5.75
N GLN A 699 -34.13 14.62 -6.68
CA GLN A 699 -33.57 14.29 -7.98
C GLN A 699 -32.47 15.29 -8.30
N GLU A 700 -31.27 14.78 -8.51
CA GLU A 700 -30.12 15.59 -8.87
C GLU A 700 -29.73 15.29 -10.33
N LEU A 701 -29.43 16.34 -11.08
CA LEU A 701 -29.08 16.24 -12.51
C LEU A 701 -27.65 15.73 -12.67
N PRO A 702 -27.40 14.72 -13.54
CA PRO A 702 -26.04 14.28 -13.84
C PRO A 702 -25.25 15.38 -14.52
N VAL A 703 -24.01 15.58 -14.07
CA VAL A 703 -22.99 16.37 -14.77
C VAL A 703 -22.03 15.39 -15.44
N ALA A 704 -21.87 15.50 -16.75
CA ALA A 704 -21.00 14.63 -17.53
C ALA A 704 -19.90 15.44 -18.21
N THR A 705 -18.66 14.95 -18.12
CA THR A 705 -17.48 15.54 -18.75
C THR A 705 -16.77 14.48 -19.58
N VAL A 706 -16.30 14.85 -20.77
CA VAL A 706 -15.57 13.96 -21.68
C VAL A 706 -14.15 14.47 -21.87
N PHE A 707 -13.15 13.61 -21.62
CA PHE A 707 -11.73 13.94 -21.78
C PHE A 707 -10.92 12.73 -22.29
N THR A 708 -9.67 12.95 -22.71
CA THR A 708 -8.82 11.91 -23.31
C THR A 708 -7.67 11.49 -22.39
N ARG A 709 -7.20 10.25 -22.57
CA ARG A 709 -5.96 9.73 -21.96
C ARG A 709 -5.21 8.88 -22.98
N SER A 710 -3.91 9.10 -23.14
CA SER A 710 -3.08 8.38 -24.13
C SER A 710 -2.01 7.55 -23.42
N PRO A 711 -2.27 6.26 -23.15
CA PRO A 711 -1.29 5.38 -22.49
C PRO A 711 -0.10 4.98 -23.38
N SER A 712 -0.24 5.04 -24.71
CA SER A 712 0.82 4.82 -25.70
C SER A 712 0.59 5.67 -26.95
N LEU A 713 1.54 5.68 -27.88
CA LEU A 713 1.41 6.37 -29.18
C LEU A 713 0.30 5.79 -30.06
N ASP A 714 -0.04 4.50 -29.88
CA ASP A 714 -0.98 3.77 -30.75
C ASP A 714 -2.38 3.63 -30.14
N GLN A 715 -2.62 4.14 -28.92
CA GLN A 715 -3.88 3.94 -28.19
C GLN A 715 -4.39 5.25 -27.57
N LEU A 716 -5.62 5.63 -27.93
CA LEU A 716 -6.34 6.76 -27.36
C LEU A 716 -7.53 6.26 -26.54
N LEU A 717 -7.66 6.72 -25.29
CA LEU A 717 -8.80 6.40 -24.43
C LEU A 717 -9.68 7.64 -24.27
N LEU A 718 -10.94 7.53 -24.69
CA LEU A 718 -11.98 8.52 -24.42
C LEU A 718 -12.64 8.19 -23.08
N VAL A 719 -12.77 9.18 -22.21
CA VAL A 719 -13.28 9.02 -20.85
C VAL A 719 -14.48 9.92 -20.67
N CYS A 720 -15.63 9.33 -20.32
CA CYS A 720 -16.81 10.05 -19.88
C CYS A 720 -16.96 9.88 -18.37
N HIS A 721 -16.75 10.95 -17.61
CA HIS A 721 -16.98 11.00 -16.16
C HIS A 721 -18.31 11.66 -15.89
N VAL A 722 -19.20 10.93 -15.22
CA VAL A 722 -20.55 11.38 -14.85
C VAL A 722 -20.63 11.44 -13.33
N THR A 723 -21.04 12.57 -12.76
CA THR A 723 -21.10 12.80 -11.31
C THR A 723 -22.31 13.65 -10.92
N GLY A 724 -22.61 13.76 -9.63
CA GLY A 724 -23.66 14.64 -9.10
C GLY A 724 -25.09 14.14 -9.30
N PHE A 725 -25.30 12.88 -9.69
CA PHE A 725 -26.65 12.38 -9.98
C PHE A 725 -27.27 11.60 -8.84
N TYR A 726 -28.60 11.70 -8.71
CA TYR A 726 -29.40 10.92 -7.78
C TYR A 726 -30.83 10.80 -8.35
N PRO A 727 -31.47 9.62 -8.38
CA PRO A 727 -31.12 8.36 -7.69
C PRO A 727 -30.01 7.53 -8.37
N ARG A 728 -29.57 6.45 -7.71
CA ARG A 728 -28.44 5.60 -8.15
C ARG A 728 -28.52 5.04 -9.59
N PRO A 729 -29.69 4.60 -10.12
CA PRO A 729 -29.75 4.00 -11.46
C PRO A 729 -29.49 5.03 -12.58
N ILE A 730 -28.45 4.80 -13.38
CA ILE A 730 -28.07 5.63 -14.53
C ILE A 730 -27.64 4.75 -15.71
N SER A 731 -27.85 5.23 -16.93
CA SER A 731 -27.40 4.56 -18.16
C SER A 731 -26.45 5.47 -18.93
N VAL A 732 -25.23 5.00 -19.18
CA VAL A 732 -24.19 5.73 -19.95
C VAL A 732 -23.76 4.88 -21.13
N ALA A 733 -23.77 5.47 -22.32
CA ALA A 733 -23.38 4.81 -23.57
C ALA A 733 -22.55 5.74 -24.45
N TRP A 734 -21.70 5.15 -25.28
CA TRP A 734 -20.96 5.87 -26.31
C TRP A 734 -21.67 5.75 -27.65
N LEU A 735 -21.72 6.86 -28.39
CA LEU A 735 -22.14 6.90 -29.78
C LEU A 735 -20.90 7.16 -30.65
N ARG A 736 -20.71 6.35 -31.69
CA ARG A 736 -19.77 6.58 -32.79
C ARG A 736 -20.57 6.94 -34.04
N ASP A 737 -20.40 8.15 -34.55
CA ASP A 737 -21.18 8.69 -35.68
C ASP A 737 -22.71 8.52 -35.53
N GLY A 738 -23.19 8.74 -34.30
CA GLY A 738 -24.60 8.62 -33.94
C GLY A 738 -25.08 7.19 -33.66
N GLN A 739 -24.28 6.16 -33.92
CA GLN A 739 -24.60 4.76 -33.61
C GLN A 739 -24.02 4.32 -32.27
N GLU A 740 -24.79 3.58 -31.48
CA GLU A 740 -24.37 3.13 -30.15
C GLU A 740 -23.30 2.03 -30.24
N VAL A 741 -22.20 2.22 -29.50
CA VAL A 741 -21.09 1.28 -29.47
C VAL A 741 -21.48 0.06 -28.61
N PRO A 742 -21.42 -1.17 -29.14
CA PRO A 742 -21.80 -2.36 -28.39
C PRO A 742 -20.80 -2.67 -27.26
N PRO A 743 -21.25 -3.36 -26.18
CA PRO A 743 -20.37 -3.78 -25.10
C PRO A 743 -19.29 -4.76 -25.61
N GLY A 744 -18.04 -4.51 -25.24
CA GLY A 744 -16.88 -5.30 -25.68
C GLY A 744 -15.59 -4.86 -24.99
N PRO A 745 -14.44 -5.50 -25.26
CA PRO A 745 -13.18 -5.25 -24.56
C PRO A 745 -12.63 -3.82 -24.71
N ALA A 746 -13.08 -3.07 -25.72
CA ALA A 746 -12.75 -1.67 -25.92
C ALA A 746 -13.56 -0.71 -25.04
N LEU A 747 -14.67 -1.16 -24.42
CA LEU A 747 -15.56 -0.34 -23.59
C LEU A 747 -15.56 -0.86 -22.15
N ASN A 748 -15.12 -0.02 -21.21
CA ASN A 748 -15.05 -0.35 -19.80
C ASN A 748 -15.74 0.72 -18.94
N SER A 749 -16.73 0.33 -18.15
CA SER A 749 -17.42 1.22 -17.21
C SER A 749 -17.12 0.82 -15.77
N SER A 750 -16.73 1.79 -14.95
CA SER A 750 -16.50 1.58 -13.52
C SER A 750 -17.79 1.19 -12.80
N PRO A 751 -17.73 0.61 -11.59
CA PRO A 751 -18.90 0.58 -10.73
C PRO A 751 -19.39 2.01 -10.42
N ILE A 752 -20.69 2.14 -10.12
CA ILE A 752 -21.28 3.39 -9.60
C ILE A 752 -20.82 3.56 -8.16
N LEU A 753 -20.15 4.68 -7.87
CA LEU A 753 -19.58 5.02 -6.57
C LEU A 753 -20.42 6.14 -5.92
N PRO A 754 -20.62 6.13 -4.58
CA PRO A 754 -21.28 7.22 -3.87
C PRO A 754 -20.35 8.43 -3.69
N ASN A 755 -20.93 9.62 -3.71
CA ASN A 755 -20.32 10.90 -3.35
C ASN A 755 -20.73 11.30 -1.92
N ALA A 756 -20.00 12.23 -1.30
CA ALA A 756 -20.26 12.69 0.07
C ALA A 756 -21.54 13.54 0.23
N ASP A 757 -22.00 14.19 -0.86
CA ASP A 757 -23.25 14.94 -0.93
C ASP A 757 -24.50 14.04 -1.14
N LEU A 758 -24.30 12.72 -0.97
CA LEU A 758 -25.28 11.66 -1.18
C LEU A 758 -25.69 11.46 -2.65
N THR A 759 -24.97 12.06 -3.61
CA THR A 759 -25.11 11.77 -5.05
C THR A 759 -24.19 10.63 -5.46
N TYR A 760 -24.18 10.26 -6.75
CA TYR A 760 -23.35 9.18 -7.28
C TYR A 760 -22.45 9.65 -8.42
N GLN A 761 -21.41 8.86 -8.69
CA GLN A 761 -20.51 9.03 -9.81
C GLN A 761 -20.15 7.72 -10.51
N LEU A 762 -19.77 7.82 -11.78
CA LEU A 762 -19.44 6.71 -12.66
C LEU A 762 -18.45 7.20 -13.73
N ARG A 763 -17.56 6.31 -14.18
CA ARG A 763 -16.66 6.57 -15.30
C ARG A 763 -16.84 5.50 -16.38
N SER A 764 -17.07 5.93 -17.63
CA SER A 764 -17.06 5.05 -18.80
C SER A 764 -15.88 5.39 -19.70
N VAL A 765 -15.14 4.38 -20.15
CA VAL A 765 -13.91 4.51 -20.92
C VAL A 765 -14.03 3.73 -22.22
N LEU A 766 -13.80 4.39 -23.36
CA LEU A 766 -13.79 3.78 -24.69
C LEU A 766 -12.38 3.89 -25.30
N ALA A 767 -11.80 2.77 -25.69
CA ALA A 767 -10.54 2.73 -26.44
C ALA A 767 -10.80 2.91 -27.94
N VAL A 768 -10.07 3.84 -28.56
CA VAL A 768 -10.16 4.20 -29.98
C VAL A 768 -8.77 4.33 -30.59
N ALA A 769 -8.66 4.17 -31.91
CA ALA A 769 -7.41 4.38 -32.63
C ALA A 769 -7.15 5.88 -32.82
N PRO A 770 -5.90 6.36 -32.67
CA PRO A 770 -5.57 7.75 -32.97
C PRO A 770 -5.89 8.10 -34.44
N ARG A 771 -6.59 9.21 -34.67
CA ARG A 771 -6.95 9.73 -36.02
C ARG A 771 -7.86 8.81 -36.84
N ASP A 772 -8.74 8.06 -36.17
CA ASP A 772 -9.73 7.21 -36.86
C ASP A 772 -10.80 7.97 -37.65
N GLY A 773 -10.91 9.30 -37.47
CA GLY A 773 -11.79 10.17 -38.26
C GLY A 773 -13.26 10.11 -37.86
N HIS A 774 -13.59 9.47 -36.73
CA HIS A 774 -14.96 9.29 -36.26
C HIS A 774 -15.35 10.30 -35.18
N SER A 775 -16.64 10.65 -35.13
CA SER A 775 -17.22 11.48 -34.09
C SER A 775 -17.69 10.62 -32.92
N TYR A 776 -17.38 11.06 -31.68
CA TYR A 776 -17.73 10.33 -30.47
C TYR A 776 -18.58 11.19 -29.53
N VAL A 777 -19.67 10.64 -29.02
CA VAL A 777 -20.57 11.34 -28.09
C VAL A 777 -20.91 10.45 -26.91
N CYS A 778 -20.70 10.94 -25.69
CA CYS A 778 -21.18 10.27 -24.49
C CYS A 778 -22.65 10.62 -24.25
N ARG A 779 -23.53 9.60 -24.25
CA ARG A 779 -24.95 9.74 -23.98
C ARG A 779 -25.27 9.24 -22.57
N VAL A 780 -25.85 10.11 -21.76
CA VAL A 780 -26.27 9.83 -20.39
C VAL A 780 -27.80 9.90 -20.30
N ARG A 781 -28.41 8.84 -19.76
CA ARG A 781 -29.84 8.76 -19.43
C ARG A 781 -30.01 8.56 -17.95
N HIS A 782 -30.85 9.37 -17.34
CA HIS A 782 -31.11 9.36 -15.92
C HIS A 782 -32.53 9.84 -15.65
N GLN A 783 -33.16 9.36 -14.57
CA GLN A 783 -34.56 9.68 -14.26
C GLN A 783 -34.80 11.18 -14.10
N SER A 784 -33.84 11.92 -13.53
CA SER A 784 -33.94 13.39 -13.38
C SER A 784 -33.91 14.17 -14.70
N LEU A 785 -33.51 13.53 -15.81
CA LEU A 785 -33.59 14.10 -17.16
C LEU A 785 -34.94 13.82 -17.85
N GLY A 786 -35.83 13.04 -17.22
CA GLY A 786 -37.10 12.61 -17.81
C GLY A 786 -36.90 11.80 -19.09
N THR A 787 -37.50 12.25 -20.19
CA THR A 787 -37.35 11.61 -21.52
C THR A 787 -36.12 12.10 -22.29
N ARG A 788 -35.39 13.09 -21.76
CA ARG A 788 -34.21 13.67 -22.42
C ARG A 788 -32.95 12.83 -22.12
N SER A 789 -31.97 12.92 -23.00
CA SER A 789 -30.62 12.37 -22.77
C SER A 789 -29.61 13.50 -22.79
N LEU A 790 -28.65 13.48 -21.88
CA LEU A 790 -27.52 14.40 -21.89
C LEU A 790 -26.49 13.86 -22.89
N LEU A 791 -26.21 14.64 -23.94
CA LEU A 791 -25.25 14.29 -24.99
C LEU A 791 -24.02 15.18 -24.82
N VAL A 792 -22.88 14.56 -24.52
CA VAL A 792 -21.59 15.24 -24.35
C VAL A 792 -20.67 14.81 -25.48
N PRO A 793 -20.58 15.59 -26.57
CA PRO A 793 -19.68 15.30 -27.66
C PRO A 793 -18.22 15.42 -27.21
N TRP A 794 -17.38 14.52 -27.69
CA TRP A 794 -15.94 14.65 -27.59
C TRP A 794 -15.47 15.70 -28.61
N GLY A 795 -14.84 16.77 -28.13
CA GLY A 795 -14.29 17.84 -28.97
C GLY A 795 -15.13 19.11 -29.10
N ASP A 796 -16.30 19.19 -28.44
CA ASP A 796 -17.14 20.40 -28.44
C ASP A 796 -17.12 21.06 -27.05
N LEU A 797 -16.97 22.39 -27.04
CA LEU A 797 -16.83 23.26 -25.86
C LEU A 797 -18.05 23.16 -24.93
N THR A 798 -17.81 23.10 -23.61
CA THR A 798 -18.83 22.85 -22.57
C THR A 798 -19.85 23.99 -22.44
N THR A 799 -20.95 23.79 -21.71
CA THR A 799 -21.95 24.84 -21.44
C THR A 799 -21.35 26.07 -20.72
N LEU A 800 -20.29 25.88 -19.93
CA LEU A 800 -19.50 26.96 -19.32
C LEU A 800 -18.74 27.79 -20.37
N ASP A 801 -18.38 27.17 -21.49
CA ASP A 801 -17.71 27.83 -22.60
C ASP A 801 -18.69 28.59 -23.50
N LYS A 802 -19.98 28.19 -23.52
CA LYS A 802 -21.06 28.96 -24.19
C LYS A 802 -21.40 30.24 -23.44
N GLU A 803 -21.47 30.22 -22.11
CA GLU A 803 -21.59 31.44 -21.29
C GLU A 803 -20.37 32.35 -21.46
N LYS A 804 -19.16 31.79 -21.47
CA LYS A 804 -17.94 32.55 -21.76
C LYS A 804 -17.92 33.09 -23.20
N ALA A 805 -18.47 32.37 -24.16
CA ALA A 805 -18.59 32.81 -25.55
C ALA A 805 -19.62 33.95 -25.71
N GLU A 806 -20.71 33.95 -24.94
CA GLU A 806 -21.65 35.08 -24.88
C GLU A 806 -21.02 36.31 -24.22
N VAL A 807 -20.27 36.12 -23.13
CA VAL A 807 -19.49 37.19 -22.49
C VAL A 807 -18.38 37.71 -23.42
N LEU A 808 -17.72 36.84 -24.20
CA LEU A 808 -16.76 37.22 -25.23
C LEU A 808 -17.42 37.90 -26.44
N LYS A 809 -18.67 37.54 -26.77
CA LYS A 809 -19.44 38.15 -27.86
C LYS A 809 -19.87 39.57 -27.49
N ASP A 810 -20.28 39.79 -26.24
CA ASP A 810 -20.60 41.11 -25.69
C ASP A 810 -19.34 41.96 -25.48
N PHE A 811 -18.23 41.33 -25.06
CA PHE A 811 -16.93 41.99 -24.94
C PHE A 811 -16.35 42.38 -26.31
N CYS A 812 -16.50 41.54 -27.34
CA CYS A 812 -16.11 41.85 -28.71
C CYS A 812 -17.02 42.92 -29.35
N ALA A 813 -18.34 42.91 -29.09
CA ALA A 813 -19.25 43.96 -29.54
C ALA A 813 -18.91 45.32 -28.90
N SER A 814 -18.49 45.30 -27.63
CA SER A 814 -17.99 46.47 -26.89
C SER A 814 -16.62 46.96 -27.37
N LEU A 815 -15.77 46.09 -27.91
CA LEU A 815 -14.41 46.43 -28.36
C LEU A 815 -14.36 47.02 -29.78
N PHE A 816 -15.33 46.70 -30.65
CA PHE A 816 -15.27 47.08 -32.08
C PHE A 816 -16.35 48.07 -32.57
N ASN A 817 -17.30 48.48 -31.73
CA ASN A 817 -18.33 49.50 -32.03
C ASN A 817 -19.05 49.31 -33.39
N VAL A 818 -19.46 48.08 -33.72
CA VAL A 818 -20.22 47.77 -34.95
C VAL A 818 -21.66 47.40 -34.58
N LYS A 819 -22.64 48.11 -35.16
CA LYS A 819 -24.07 47.76 -35.02
C LYS A 819 -24.31 46.32 -35.52
N SER A 820 -24.95 45.52 -34.69
CA SER A 820 -25.32 44.13 -34.95
C SER A 820 -26.39 44.02 -36.04
N SER A 821 -26.01 44.06 -37.32
CA SER A 821 -26.84 43.56 -38.42
C SER A 821 -26.05 43.39 -39.71
N SER A 822 -25.33 42.28 -39.86
CA SER A 822 -25.11 41.60 -41.17
C SER A 822 -24.33 40.29 -41.10
N TYR A 823 -23.75 39.91 -39.95
CA TYR A 823 -22.90 38.72 -39.84
C TYR A 823 -23.63 37.36 -39.62
N ALA A 824 -24.91 37.28 -39.96
CA ALA A 824 -25.70 36.04 -39.83
C ALA A 824 -25.85 35.25 -41.15
N ALA A 825 -25.22 35.65 -42.26
CA ALA A 825 -25.54 35.07 -43.58
C ALA A 825 -24.37 34.46 -44.39
N GLN A 826 -23.15 34.30 -43.87
CA GLN A 826 -22.03 33.77 -44.67
C GLN A 826 -21.11 32.71 -44.02
N VAL A 827 -21.46 32.17 -42.84
CA VAL A 827 -20.65 31.08 -42.22
C VAL A 827 -21.06 29.67 -42.69
N GLU A 828 -22.03 29.54 -43.60
CA GLU A 828 -22.50 28.24 -44.07
C GLU A 828 -21.77 27.64 -45.29
N LYS A 829 -20.76 28.30 -45.86
CA LYS A 829 -20.00 27.72 -46.99
C LYS A 829 -18.50 27.95 -46.85
N GLY A 830 -17.80 26.95 -46.32
CA GLY A 830 -16.36 26.95 -46.12
C GLY A 830 -15.56 27.29 -47.37
N LYS A 831 -14.60 28.21 -47.20
CA LYS A 831 -13.34 28.36 -47.95
C LYS A 831 -12.55 29.52 -47.33
N CYS A 832 -11.37 29.23 -46.76
CA CYS A 832 -10.36 30.25 -46.47
C CYS A 832 -9.63 30.63 -47.76
N ARG A 833 -9.48 31.92 -48.06
CA ARG A 833 -8.36 32.48 -48.84
C ARG A 833 -8.16 33.97 -48.51
N ASP A 834 -6.93 34.25 -48.09
CA ASP A 834 -6.02 35.38 -48.35
C ASP A 834 -6.45 36.86 -48.19
N TRP A 835 -5.41 37.67 -47.89
CA TRP A 835 -5.21 39.14 -47.93
C TRP A 835 -5.37 39.89 -46.60
N GLU A 836 -4.27 40.33 -45.97
CA GLU A 836 -3.33 41.45 -46.26
C GLU A 836 -3.76 42.83 -45.73
N HIS A 837 -2.79 43.50 -45.12
CA HIS A 837 -2.81 44.78 -44.41
C HIS A 837 -3.56 45.94 -45.08
N LYS A 838 -4.19 46.80 -44.25
CA LYS A 838 -3.88 48.25 -44.17
C LYS A 838 -4.62 48.96 -43.01
N ASP A 839 -3.81 49.55 -42.12
CA ASP A 839 -4.11 50.71 -41.25
C ASP A 839 -4.47 51.94 -42.15
N PRO A 840 -5.07 53.09 -41.71
CA PRO A 840 -4.92 53.72 -40.39
C PRO A 840 -6.16 54.45 -39.76
N ARG A 841 -6.04 54.68 -38.43
CA ARG A 841 -6.50 55.78 -37.51
C ARG A 841 -7.06 57.11 -38.10
N PRO A 842 -7.54 58.10 -37.30
CA PRO A 842 -8.16 58.16 -35.94
C PRO A 842 -9.46 59.03 -35.92
N THR A 843 -10.31 59.02 -34.87
CA THR A 843 -10.61 60.05 -33.83
C THR A 843 -12.02 59.67 -33.30
N GLU A 844 -12.48 59.86 -32.07
CA GLU A 844 -12.47 61.02 -31.20
C GLU A 844 -13.06 60.62 -29.82
N ARG A 845 -12.78 61.42 -28.80
CA ARG A 845 -13.16 61.29 -27.38
C ARG A 845 -14.67 61.38 -27.15
N ILE A 846 -15.15 60.75 -26.06
CA ILE A 846 -16.07 61.18 -24.97
C ILE A 846 -16.19 59.94 -24.05
N GLY A 847 -16.06 59.92 -22.73
CA GLY A 847 -16.20 60.92 -21.68
C GLY A 847 -17.19 60.40 -20.61
N PHE A 848 -16.66 59.81 -19.54
CA PHE A 848 -17.26 59.58 -18.20
C PHE A 848 -18.48 58.65 -18.02
N LYS A 849 -18.34 57.59 -17.20
CA LYS A 849 -18.63 57.64 -15.75
C LYS A 849 -18.23 56.34 -15.05
N THR A 850 -17.64 56.53 -13.89
CA THR A 850 -17.10 55.59 -12.91
C THR A 850 -18.14 54.62 -12.36
N ILE A 851 -17.78 53.34 -12.25
CA ILE A 851 -17.94 52.49 -11.06
C ILE A 851 -16.63 51.74 -10.87
#